data_AF-A0A7Y5Z2Q3-F1
#
_entry.id   AF-A0A7Y5Z2Q3-F1
#
_cell.length_a   1.000
_cell.length_b   1.000
_cell.length_c   1.000
_cell.angle_alpha   90.00
_cell.angle_beta   90.00
_cell.angle_gamma   90.00
#
_symmetry.space_group_name_H-M   'P 1'
#
loop_
_entity.id
_entity.type
_entity.pdbx_description
1 polymer ?
#
loop_
_entity_poly.entity_id
_entity_poly.type
_entity_poly.pdbx_seq_one_letter_code
_entity_poly.pdbx_strand_id
1 'polypeptide(L)'
;MNSQSQELPDNSITEVKLTRRLSAHIGAMFSSVSEMLEDVDLDYSAMAVGDILLAQGFRYEVMVETAEPHLVTAGGLKLRVLPDASERMSLAAFGADPSGNEDCVPALQKAASAANEAQAILVARGRFKLFHDGVVELTTDCDFSGAIFDCSAWSGRFVFGRKSSIETYGPDSPVVRLLMSSQDLDVGSSRFSGWFGRPEVSDSFVIIQTEQDFYTYRSAARKRIELNRVYKDGVVSSPLRYSLAGVNVSSVKVLRMEERRRTVKGLTLDIRNNTESNEYVRVSTSLLDLDVRFIQDESIYTPRNPTYIYFFECCQVRARTEMQWAIRNENFNYAYNFQLSTCYDIEVTPHAEGEGWGATGNNLCQRVTLRDGVLSRVDFHQPFMEWLRLRNMVVGHSGILVTALGNLDLDTVTFHARNMASRSDGFVKGRGDTGGFCDGDLLMRNITVISNRGVGDLELLLHTQSAGTAKPEGTPIEYRFWRRIIIDGLEYRSQLNVPQRLWVRPGQIQFADASIAVCEELNVHNAHGSGLNVDVNLDGRHPSKMSLFALKLDLENIVGETIATQGDNANFRVIASIRNCRGFGREDGIAFKPQAPGEYTLTGGCVSSINCSAPQPPIAPVLLQAYGTVIVDADDDQALVIAGHNCDIRLIDCTFRVPVQDRLATLLGTLLERPKFFVNNTRKLWPLGEDLHGKPGNLELPHPPREGQKIRLVMGYTSNSTVTEVELLVPAVGGRTVFAGFHEDDEQGLGILHRIGETTLALSGPVWFRYMRLG
;
A
#
# COMPACT_ATOMS: atom_id res chain seq x y z
N MET A 1 78.97 3.45 64.60
CA MET A 1 78.83 4.34 63.43
C MET A 1 78.53 3.47 62.22
N ASN A 2 77.30 3.50 61.73
CA ASN A 2 76.92 3.09 60.37
C ASN A 2 75.48 3.58 60.17
N SER A 3 75.34 4.85 59.78
CA SER A 3 74.09 5.42 59.30
C SER A 3 73.98 5.09 57.81
N GLN A 4 73.12 4.14 57.47
CA GLN A 4 72.66 3.98 56.10
C GLN A 4 71.84 5.23 55.75
N SER A 5 72.28 5.93 54.71
CA SER A 5 71.56 7.03 54.08
C SER A 5 70.27 6.49 53.47
N GLN A 6 69.13 6.84 54.07
CA GLN A 6 67.86 6.88 53.35
C GLN A 6 68.01 7.94 52.24
N GLU A 7 68.00 7.50 50.98
CA GLU A 7 67.74 8.41 49.87
C GLU A 7 66.34 9.02 50.08
N LEU A 8 66.31 10.34 50.25
CA LEU A 8 65.08 11.12 50.21
C LEU A 8 64.53 11.06 48.78
N PRO A 9 63.20 10.92 48.58
CA PRO A 9 62.61 11.02 47.26
C PRO A 9 62.92 12.39 46.68
N ASP A 10 63.37 12.41 45.42
CA ASP A 10 63.66 13.61 44.65
C ASP A 10 62.37 14.44 44.48
N ASN A 11 62.18 15.41 45.38
CA ASN A 11 61.05 16.33 45.40
C ASN A 11 61.25 17.54 44.45
N SER A 12 62.10 17.42 43.43
CA SER A 12 62.26 18.48 42.43
C SER A 12 61.05 18.50 41.48
N ILE A 13 59.96 19.15 41.92
CA ILE A 13 58.97 19.68 40.97
C ILE A 13 59.74 20.67 40.08
N THR A 14 59.91 20.32 38.80
CA THR A 14 60.50 21.22 37.82
C THR A 14 59.63 22.46 37.67
N GLU A 15 60.23 23.61 37.31
CA GLU A 15 59.49 24.86 37.10
C GLU A 15 58.33 24.70 36.10
N VAL A 16 58.50 23.80 35.11
CA VAL A 16 57.47 23.38 34.16
C VAL A 16 56.31 22.66 34.86
N LYS A 17 56.59 21.69 35.75
CA LYS A 17 55.57 20.97 36.53
C LYS A 17 54.85 21.89 37.54
N LEU A 18 55.55 22.84 38.14
CA LEU A 18 54.96 23.83 39.06
C LEU A 18 54.03 24.80 38.31
N THR A 19 54.49 25.30 37.16
CA THR A 19 53.69 26.19 36.30
C THR A 19 52.44 25.47 35.79
N ARG A 20 52.55 24.18 35.44
CA ARG A 20 51.38 23.36 35.05
C ARG A 20 50.42 23.08 36.20
N ARG A 21 50.90 22.79 37.42
CA ARG A 21 50.04 22.70 38.62
C ARG A 21 49.28 23.99 38.89
N LEU A 22 49.94 25.14 38.74
CA LEU A 22 49.31 26.45 38.91
C LEU A 22 48.31 26.75 37.77
N SER A 23 48.65 26.40 36.53
CA SER A 23 47.74 26.51 35.38
C SER A 23 46.54 25.58 35.50
N ALA A 24 46.69 24.36 36.04
CA ALA A 24 45.59 23.42 36.30
C ALA A 24 44.57 23.97 37.30
N HIS A 25 45.02 24.67 38.34
CA HIS A 25 44.15 25.41 39.26
C HIS A 25 43.43 26.61 38.61
N ILE A 26 43.91 27.07 37.45
CA ILE A 26 43.32 28.13 36.63
C ILE A 26 42.61 27.52 35.38
N GLY A 27 42.61 26.19 35.23
CA GLY A 27 42.25 25.47 34.02
C GLY A 27 43.40 25.46 33.00
N ALA A 28 44.19 24.39 32.96
CA ALA A 28 45.24 24.25 31.96
C ALA A 28 44.58 24.19 30.56
N MET A 29 44.89 25.16 29.70
CA MET A 29 44.31 25.29 28.37
C MET A 29 45.27 24.74 27.31
N PHE A 30 44.91 23.62 26.72
CA PHE A 30 45.52 23.07 25.51
C PHE A 30 44.80 23.64 24.28
N SER A 31 45.57 23.92 23.22
CA SER A 31 45.01 24.46 21.98
C SER A 31 44.22 23.41 21.19
N SER A 32 44.57 22.13 21.37
CA SER A 32 43.91 20.99 20.75
C SER A 32 43.85 19.77 21.67
N VAL A 33 42.94 18.82 21.37
CA VAL A 33 42.88 17.53 22.06
C VAL A 33 44.15 16.70 21.79
N SER A 34 44.68 16.72 20.56
CA SER A 34 45.92 16.00 20.19
C SER A 34 47.10 16.47 21.04
N GLU A 35 47.28 17.79 21.18
CA GLU A 35 48.34 18.37 22.00
C GLU A 35 48.27 17.89 23.45
N MET A 36 47.06 17.84 24.02
CA MET A 36 46.86 17.31 25.37
C MET A 36 47.19 15.83 25.49
N LEU A 37 46.81 15.02 24.49
CA LEU A 37 47.00 13.57 24.53
C LEU A 37 48.46 13.16 24.26
N GLU A 38 49.19 13.91 23.45
CA GLU A 38 50.60 13.66 23.13
C GLU A 38 51.57 14.15 24.21
N ASP A 39 51.08 14.86 25.23
CA ASP A 39 51.89 15.43 26.29
C ASP A 39 52.46 14.34 27.23
N VAL A 40 53.78 14.13 27.14
CA VAL A 40 54.53 13.15 27.96
C VAL A 40 54.75 13.61 29.40
N ASP A 41 54.64 14.91 29.67
CA ASP A 41 54.82 15.51 31.00
C ASP A 41 53.49 15.63 31.76
N LEU A 42 52.38 15.31 31.11
CA LEU A 42 51.04 15.28 31.71
C LEU A 42 50.81 13.90 32.36
N ASP A 43 51.23 13.79 33.63
CA ASP A 43 51.18 12.59 34.48
C ASP A 43 50.57 12.87 35.88
N TYR A 44 50.47 11.85 36.74
CA TYR A 44 49.96 11.98 38.13
C TYR A 44 50.88 12.74 39.08
N SER A 45 52.13 13.05 38.68
CA SER A 45 52.99 13.95 39.45
C SER A 45 52.63 15.41 39.17
N ALA A 46 52.22 15.71 37.93
CA ALA A 46 51.83 17.03 37.46
C ALA A 46 50.40 17.39 37.85
N MET A 47 49.47 16.43 37.90
CA MET A 47 48.03 16.67 38.11
C MET A 47 47.47 15.87 39.28
N ALA A 48 46.47 16.40 39.97
CA ALA A 48 45.74 15.70 41.01
C ALA A 48 44.41 15.13 40.48
N VAL A 49 43.95 14.03 41.09
CA VAL A 49 42.61 13.48 40.83
C VAL A 49 41.55 14.53 41.12
N GLY A 50 40.58 14.69 40.20
CA GLY A 50 39.53 15.70 40.26
C GLY A 50 39.89 17.03 39.61
N ASP A 51 41.15 17.25 39.22
CA ASP A 51 41.52 18.44 38.45
C ASP A 51 40.82 18.46 37.10
N ILE A 52 40.48 19.66 36.62
CA ILE A 52 39.82 19.87 35.33
C ILE A 52 40.79 20.45 34.30
N LEU A 53 40.96 19.74 33.19
CA LEU A 53 41.70 20.19 32.03
C LEU A 53 40.75 20.74 30.96
N LEU A 54 41.24 21.71 30.18
CA LEU A 54 40.54 22.27 29.04
C LEU A 54 41.36 22.04 27.77
N ALA A 55 40.76 21.40 26.76
CA ALA A 55 41.38 21.28 25.44
C ALA A 55 40.34 21.54 24.36
N GLN A 56 40.60 22.50 23.47
CA GLN A 56 39.68 22.86 22.37
C GLN A 56 38.25 23.21 22.85
N GLY A 57 38.12 23.75 24.07
CA GLY A 57 36.83 24.06 24.70
C GLY A 57 36.12 22.87 25.36
N PHE A 58 36.70 21.66 25.31
CA PHE A 58 36.21 20.49 26.01
C PHE A 58 36.79 20.39 27.42
N ARG A 59 36.08 19.70 28.32
CA ARG A 59 36.42 19.56 29.73
C ARG A 59 36.77 18.12 30.06
N TYR A 60 37.85 17.92 30.78
CA TYR A 60 38.33 16.60 31.19
C TYR A 60 38.61 16.59 32.68
N GLU A 61 38.07 15.61 33.40
CA GLU A 61 38.38 15.34 34.81
C GLU A 61 39.51 14.32 34.90
N VAL A 62 40.52 14.61 35.71
CA VAL A 62 41.59 13.66 36.04
C VAL A 62 41.04 12.56 36.93
N MET A 63 41.13 11.32 36.47
CA MET A 63 40.60 10.15 37.17
C MET A 63 41.64 9.54 38.11
N VAL A 64 41.20 8.67 39.03
CA VAL A 64 42.14 7.82 39.78
C VAL A 64 42.83 6.81 38.86
N GLU A 65 44.08 6.45 39.17
CA GLU A 65 44.90 5.55 38.35
C GLU A 65 44.26 4.15 38.15
N THR A 66 43.43 3.71 39.08
CA THR A 66 42.74 2.41 39.01
C THR A 66 41.44 2.43 38.22
N ALA A 67 40.91 3.59 37.84
CA ALA A 67 39.66 3.69 37.09
C ALA A 67 39.86 3.40 35.59
N GLU A 68 38.78 3.05 34.91
CA GLU A 68 38.76 2.91 33.46
C GLU A 68 38.64 4.31 32.81
N PRO A 69 39.65 4.75 32.05
CA PRO A 69 39.65 6.08 31.43
C PRO A 69 38.81 6.15 30.17
N HIS A 70 38.30 7.34 29.85
CA HIS A 70 37.91 7.64 28.46
C HIS A 70 39.18 7.79 27.60
N LEU A 71 40.17 8.54 28.10
CA LEU A 71 41.43 8.83 27.40
C LEU A 71 42.64 8.68 28.33
N VAL A 72 43.79 8.39 27.74
CA VAL A 72 45.08 8.32 28.44
C VAL A 72 46.07 9.20 27.68
N THR A 73 46.76 10.08 28.39
CA THR A 73 47.83 10.92 27.81
C THR A 73 49.11 10.11 27.60
N ALA A 74 50.06 10.61 26.82
CA ALA A 74 51.36 9.96 26.63
C ALA A 74 52.15 9.84 27.95
N GLY A 75 51.93 10.75 28.91
CA GLY A 75 52.45 10.67 30.28
C GLY A 75 51.71 9.68 31.20
N GLY A 76 50.64 9.02 30.73
CA GLY A 76 49.89 8.00 31.48
C GLY A 76 48.74 8.54 32.34
N LEU A 77 48.39 9.82 32.24
CA LEU A 77 47.29 10.42 32.98
C LEU A 77 45.94 9.94 32.42
N LYS A 78 45.05 9.49 33.31
CA LYS A 78 43.72 8.99 32.93
C LYS A 78 42.67 10.10 33.02
N LEU A 79 41.89 10.25 31.95
CA LEU A 79 40.94 11.35 31.80
C LEU A 79 39.51 10.84 31.57
N ARG A 80 38.55 11.48 32.23
CA ARG A 80 37.12 11.38 31.95
C ARG A 80 36.66 12.63 31.21
N VAL A 81 36.06 12.45 30.04
CA VAL A 81 35.37 13.53 29.32
C VAL A 81 34.11 13.94 30.09
N LEU A 82 33.94 15.23 30.35
CA LEU A 82 32.75 15.78 30.98
C LEU A 82 31.79 16.38 29.94
N PRO A 83 30.46 16.32 30.16
CA PRO A 83 29.53 17.03 29.32
C PRO A 83 29.68 18.56 29.46
N ASP A 84 29.31 19.29 28.42
CA ASP A 84 29.24 20.74 28.47
C ASP A 84 28.05 21.24 29.33
N ALA A 85 27.91 22.56 29.47
CA ALA A 85 26.82 23.16 30.25
C ALA A 85 25.42 22.91 29.65
N SER A 86 25.33 22.42 28.41
CA SER A 86 24.10 22.02 27.72
C SER A 86 23.89 20.51 27.72
N GLU A 87 24.61 19.76 28.56
CA GLU A 87 24.56 18.30 28.66
C GLU A 87 24.94 17.60 27.35
N ARG A 88 25.91 18.14 26.61
CA ARG A 88 26.40 17.58 25.35
C ARG A 88 27.81 17.03 25.49
N MET A 89 28.05 15.91 24.82
CA MET A 89 29.37 15.31 24.68
C MET A 89 29.76 15.30 23.20
N SER A 90 30.88 15.94 22.87
CA SER A 90 31.39 15.97 21.49
C SER A 90 32.23 14.71 21.21
N LEU A 91 32.02 14.06 20.07
CA LEU A 91 32.84 12.94 19.62
C LEU A 91 34.33 13.33 19.49
N ALA A 92 34.62 14.56 19.07
CA ALA A 92 36.00 15.08 19.00
C ALA A 92 36.67 15.16 20.38
N ALA A 93 35.90 15.32 21.46
CA ALA A 93 36.45 15.33 22.81
C ALA A 93 37.05 13.96 23.19
N PHE A 94 36.67 12.88 22.51
CA PHE A 94 37.20 11.53 22.71
C PHE A 94 38.36 11.19 21.74
N GLY A 95 38.97 12.20 21.12
CA GLY A 95 40.11 12.02 20.23
C GLY A 95 39.76 11.47 18.85
N ALA A 96 38.49 11.48 18.44
CA ALA A 96 38.09 11.12 17.09
C ALA A 96 38.61 12.15 16.07
N ASP A 97 39.16 11.69 14.95
CA ASP A 97 39.64 12.53 13.87
C ASP A 97 38.47 13.00 12.96
N PRO A 98 38.07 14.29 13.00
CA PRO A 98 36.98 14.81 12.19
C PRO A 98 37.36 15.06 10.73
N SER A 99 38.62 14.83 10.34
CA SER A 99 39.09 14.93 8.95
C SER A 99 38.91 13.62 8.17
N GLY A 100 38.76 12.49 8.86
CA GLY A 100 38.50 11.19 8.28
C GLY A 100 39.74 10.46 7.77
N ASN A 101 40.92 10.78 8.31
CA ASN A 101 42.17 10.09 7.99
C ASN A 101 42.38 8.83 8.84
N GLU A 102 41.86 8.82 10.07
CA GLU A 102 42.05 7.72 11.03
C GLU A 102 40.75 6.97 11.38
N ASP A 103 40.90 5.74 11.90
CA ASP A 103 39.77 4.95 12.38
C ASP A 103 39.17 5.56 13.66
N CYS A 104 37.89 5.93 13.57
CA CYS A 104 37.16 6.56 14.64
C CYS A 104 36.27 5.59 15.43
N VAL A 105 36.21 4.30 15.07
CA VAL A 105 35.34 3.32 15.78
C VAL A 105 35.62 3.27 17.29
N PRO A 106 36.87 3.15 17.77
CA PRO A 106 37.13 3.08 19.22
C PRO A 106 36.70 4.35 19.97
N ALA A 107 36.97 5.53 19.39
CA ALA A 107 36.57 6.81 19.97
C ALA A 107 35.04 6.95 20.01
N LEU A 108 34.37 6.53 18.93
CA LEU A 108 32.91 6.54 18.84
C LEU A 108 32.24 5.60 19.83
N GLN A 109 32.77 4.39 20.05
CA GLN A 109 32.25 3.46 21.05
C GLN A 109 32.41 3.99 22.48
N LYS A 110 33.58 4.59 22.78
CA LYS A 110 33.81 5.24 24.08
C LYS A 110 32.88 6.43 24.30
N ALA A 111 32.72 7.29 23.28
CA ALA A 111 31.84 8.44 23.34
C ALA A 111 30.37 8.02 23.53
N ALA A 112 29.93 6.97 22.82
CA ALA A 112 28.57 6.42 22.96
C ALA A 112 28.34 5.87 24.38
N SER A 113 29.26 5.07 24.91
CA SER A 113 29.18 4.54 26.28
C SER A 113 29.12 5.66 27.32
N ALA A 114 29.98 6.67 27.22
CA ALA A 114 30.01 7.81 28.12
C ALA A 114 28.73 8.66 28.04
N ALA A 115 28.23 8.90 26.82
CA ALA A 115 26.98 9.65 26.62
C ALA A 115 25.76 8.88 27.16
N ASN A 116 25.74 7.56 27.01
CA ASN A 116 24.70 6.71 27.59
C ASN A 116 24.75 6.72 29.13
N GLU A 117 25.93 6.63 29.74
CA GLU A 117 26.09 6.69 31.21
C GLU A 117 25.65 8.04 31.76
N ALA A 118 26.08 9.14 31.13
CA ALA A 118 25.76 10.49 31.55
C ALA A 118 24.35 10.96 31.14
N GLN A 119 23.63 10.19 30.31
CA GLN A 119 22.37 10.62 29.68
C GLN A 119 22.51 11.93 28.88
N ALA A 120 23.71 12.17 28.36
CA ALA A 120 24.08 13.37 27.61
C ALA A 120 23.82 13.19 26.12
N ILE A 121 23.63 14.30 25.39
CA ILE A 121 23.47 14.28 23.94
C ILE A 121 24.84 14.03 23.29
N LEU A 122 24.97 12.97 22.49
CA LEU A 122 26.18 12.74 21.71
C LEU A 122 26.17 13.62 20.45
N VAL A 123 27.21 14.43 20.27
CA VAL A 123 27.34 15.38 19.16
C VAL A 123 28.53 15.01 18.30
N ALA A 124 28.37 14.99 16.98
CA ALA A 124 29.47 14.81 16.04
C ALA A 124 29.39 15.85 14.90
N ARG A 125 30.55 16.34 14.45
CA ARG A 125 30.71 17.28 13.33
C ARG A 125 31.99 16.95 12.57
N GLY A 126 31.93 16.89 11.24
CA GLY A 126 33.08 16.50 10.41
C GLY A 126 32.89 15.15 9.71
N ARG A 127 33.96 14.63 9.11
CA ARG A 127 33.97 13.32 8.44
C ARG A 127 34.73 12.33 9.31
N PHE A 128 34.11 11.22 9.68
CA PHE A 128 34.70 10.21 10.56
C PHE A 128 34.82 8.90 9.80
N LYS A 129 36.02 8.34 9.71
CA LYS A 129 36.25 7.08 9.02
C LYS A 129 36.04 5.92 9.97
N LEU A 130 35.23 4.94 9.55
CA LEU A 130 34.93 3.75 10.33
C LEU A 130 35.54 2.53 9.66
N PHE A 131 36.35 1.77 10.38
CA PHE A 131 36.97 0.54 9.91
C PHE A 131 36.56 -0.68 10.74
N HIS A 132 36.72 -1.87 10.15
CA HIS A 132 36.56 -3.16 10.83
C HIS A 132 35.14 -3.44 11.35
N ASP A 133 34.99 -4.44 12.20
CA ASP A 133 33.73 -4.74 12.88
C ASP A 133 33.60 -3.89 14.15
N GLY A 134 32.38 -3.44 14.44
CA GLY A 134 32.13 -2.61 15.61
C GLY A 134 30.66 -2.24 15.76
N VAL A 135 30.12 -2.46 16.95
CA VAL A 135 28.77 -2.02 17.30
C VAL A 135 28.86 -0.73 18.09
N VAL A 136 28.10 0.29 17.67
CA VAL A 136 27.95 1.56 18.39
C VAL A 136 26.53 1.62 18.95
N GLU A 137 26.39 1.36 20.25
CA GLU A 137 25.08 1.34 20.91
C GLU A 137 24.76 2.69 21.57
N LEU A 138 23.57 3.24 21.26
CA LEU A 138 23.11 4.56 21.67
C LEU A 138 21.73 4.48 22.32
N THR A 139 21.67 4.76 23.62
CA THR A 139 20.46 4.81 24.45
C THR A 139 20.09 6.25 24.87
N THR A 140 20.82 7.24 24.34
CA THR A 140 20.61 8.69 24.54
C THR A 140 20.19 9.40 23.23
N ASP A 141 20.03 10.73 23.27
CA ASP A 141 19.83 11.57 22.09
C ASP A 141 21.14 11.76 21.31
N CYS A 142 21.03 11.98 20.00
CA CYS A 142 22.17 12.24 19.13
C CYS A 142 21.92 13.44 18.24
N ASP A 143 22.95 14.28 18.10
CA ASP A 143 22.98 15.32 17.08
C ASP A 143 24.21 15.14 16.20
N PHE A 144 23.99 14.46 15.08
CA PHE A 144 24.97 14.20 14.04
C PHE A 144 24.82 15.17 12.86
N SER A 145 24.10 16.28 13.04
CA SER A 145 23.89 17.26 11.98
C SER A 145 25.23 17.84 11.52
N GLY A 146 25.63 17.56 10.27
CA GLY A 146 26.93 17.97 9.74
C GLY A 146 28.07 16.97 10.01
N ALA A 147 27.76 15.76 10.50
CA ALA A 147 28.67 14.62 10.50
C ALA A 147 28.44 13.76 9.26
N ILE A 148 29.52 13.18 8.73
CA ILE A 148 29.47 12.10 7.73
C ILE A 148 30.31 10.95 8.27
N PHE A 149 29.71 9.79 8.47
CA PHE A 149 30.43 8.57 8.82
C PHE A 149 30.78 7.84 7.53
N ASP A 150 32.08 7.78 7.20
CA ASP A 150 32.60 7.02 6.07
C ASP A 150 32.68 5.54 6.47
N CYS A 151 31.73 4.76 5.94
CA CYS A 151 31.58 3.35 6.23
C CYS A 151 32.27 2.48 5.17
N SER A 152 33.11 3.01 4.28
CA SER A 152 33.66 2.26 3.13
C SER A 152 34.32 0.91 3.48
N ALA A 153 34.87 0.76 4.68
CA ALA A 153 35.51 -0.48 5.14
C ALA A 153 34.97 -0.97 6.51
N TRP A 154 33.73 -0.57 6.86
CA TRP A 154 33.10 -0.91 8.12
C TRP A 154 32.11 -2.07 7.96
N SER A 155 32.25 -3.14 8.75
CA SER A 155 31.29 -4.25 8.77
C SER A 155 30.29 -4.16 9.94
N GLY A 156 30.43 -3.12 10.76
CA GLY A 156 29.66 -2.88 11.98
C GLY A 156 28.33 -2.17 11.78
N ARG A 157 27.73 -1.69 12.87
CA ARG A 157 26.43 -1.01 12.87
C ARG A 157 26.21 -0.03 14.02
N PHE A 158 25.33 0.93 13.80
CA PHE A 158 24.71 1.72 14.86
C PHE A 158 23.50 0.97 15.42
N VAL A 159 23.38 0.92 16.75
CA VAL A 159 22.23 0.34 17.45
C VAL A 159 21.58 1.41 18.31
N PHE A 160 20.39 1.88 17.91
CA PHE A 160 19.54 2.71 18.75
C PHE A 160 18.76 1.80 19.69
N GLY A 161 19.44 1.45 20.78
CA GLY A 161 19.01 0.51 21.80
C GLY A 161 18.12 1.12 22.86
N ARG A 162 17.81 0.35 23.90
CA ARG A 162 16.92 0.70 25.01
C ARG A 162 17.71 0.75 26.31
N LYS A 163 17.24 1.54 27.28
CA LYS A 163 17.90 1.57 28.60
C LYS A 163 17.54 0.35 29.45
N SER A 164 16.28 -0.07 29.40
CA SER A 164 15.78 -1.20 30.19
C SER A 164 15.88 -2.51 29.42
N SER A 165 16.34 -3.56 30.08
CA SER A 165 16.37 -4.91 29.52
C SER A 165 14.98 -5.43 29.18
N ILE A 166 14.91 -6.35 28.21
CA ILE A 166 13.70 -7.11 27.91
C ILE A 166 13.50 -8.17 29.00
N GLU A 167 12.31 -8.24 29.55
CA GLU A 167 11.92 -9.33 30.45
C GLU A 167 11.03 -10.31 29.70
N THR A 168 11.34 -11.60 29.80
CA THR A 168 10.50 -12.67 29.20
C THR A 168 9.91 -13.52 30.31
N TYR A 169 8.59 -13.54 30.38
CA TYR A 169 7.82 -14.27 31.36
C TYR A 169 7.29 -15.57 30.75
N GLY A 170 7.77 -16.71 31.27
CA GLY A 170 7.32 -18.04 30.84
C GLY A 170 5.88 -18.37 31.27
N PRO A 171 5.35 -19.54 30.87
CA PRO A 171 3.93 -19.87 31.01
C PRO A 171 3.47 -19.95 32.48
N ASP A 172 4.34 -20.37 33.39
CA ASP A 172 4.05 -20.49 34.83
C ASP A 172 4.21 -19.19 35.62
N SER A 173 4.67 -18.11 34.98
CA SER A 173 4.87 -16.83 35.63
C SER A 173 3.54 -16.21 36.10
N PRO A 174 3.56 -15.36 37.16
CA PRO A 174 2.38 -14.59 37.53
C PRO A 174 1.83 -13.74 36.38
N VAL A 175 2.70 -13.13 35.55
CA VAL A 175 2.29 -12.32 34.39
C VAL A 175 1.40 -13.12 33.43
N VAL A 176 1.85 -14.33 33.03
CA VAL A 176 1.09 -15.17 32.09
C VAL A 176 -0.15 -15.78 32.75
N ARG A 177 -0.03 -16.34 33.95
CA ARG A 177 -1.19 -16.94 34.66
C ARG A 177 -2.31 -15.93 34.91
N LEU A 178 -1.94 -14.69 35.25
CA LEU A 178 -2.92 -13.63 35.46
C LEU A 178 -3.55 -13.17 34.15
N LEU A 179 -2.77 -13.01 33.07
CA LEU A 179 -3.32 -12.75 31.74
C LEU A 179 -4.37 -13.81 31.40
N MET A 180 -4.04 -15.09 31.56
CA MET A 180 -4.93 -16.21 31.25
C MET A 180 -6.14 -16.35 32.20
N SER A 181 -6.12 -15.69 33.36
CA SER A 181 -7.26 -15.60 34.27
C SER A 181 -8.15 -14.38 34.01
N SER A 182 -7.81 -13.54 33.02
CA SER A 182 -8.57 -12.34 32.68
C SER A 182 -9.94 -12.71 32.11
N GLN A 183 -10.96 -11.90 32.41
CA GLN A 183 -12.34 -12.12 31.92
C GLN A 183 -12.57 -11.47 30.55
N ASP A 184 -11.66 -10.60 30.12
CA ASP A 184 -11.67 -9.75 28.94
C ASP A 184 -10.63 -10.22 27.90
N LEU A 185 -10.71 -11.49 27.50
CA LEU A 185 -9.86 -12.08 26.45
C LEU A 185 -10.58 -12.27 25.11
N ASP A 186 -11.84 -11.84 25.00
CA ASP A 186 -12.64 -12.00 23.78
C ASP A 186 -12.36 -10.93 22.71
N VAL A 187 -12.86 -11.17 21.49
CA VAL A 187 -12.77 -10.21 20.37
C VAL A 187 -13.33 -8.86 20.79
N GLY A 188 -12.59 -7.79 20.52
CA GLY A 188 -12.94 -6.42 20.88
C GLY A 188 -12.51 -6.00 22.29
N SER A 189 -11.95 -6.91 23.10
CA SER A 189 -11.44 -6.56 24.43
C SER A 189 -10.28 -5.58 24.31
N SER A 190 -10.35 -4.48 25.06
CA SER A 190 -9.36 -3.39 25.08
C SER A 190 -8.61 -3.32 26.42
N ARG A 191 -8.68 -4.39 27.21
CA ARG A 191 -8.05 -4.51 28.51
C ARG A 191 -7.77 -5.98 28.81
N PHE A 192 -6.76 -6.22 29.64
CA PHE A 192 -6.50 -7.49 30.30
C PHE A 192 -6.65 -7.33 31.82
N SER A 193 -7.79 -7.74 32.36
CA SER A 193 -8.19 -7.51 33.76
C SER A 193 -7.25 -8.15 34.77
N GLY A 194 -6.62 -9.27 34.43
CA GLY A 194 -5.62 -9.93 35.27
C GLY A 194 -4.35 -9.10 35.50
N TRP A 195 -4.10 -8.11 34.63
CA TRP A 195 -2.99 -7.17 34.77
C TRP A 195 -3.35 -5.88 35.51
N PHE A 196 -4.53 -5.82 36.13
CA PHE A 196 -4.88 -4.71 37.01
C PHE A 196 -3.88 -4.56 38.16
N GLY A 197 -3.35 -3.35 38.38
CA GLY A 197 -2.38 -3.08 39.44
C GLY A 197 -1.03 -3.80 39.27
N ARG A 198 -0.68 -4.27 38.06
CA ARG A 198 0.59 -4.96 37.78
C ARG A 198 1.63 -3.98 37.23
N PRO A 199 2.55 -3.47 38.07
CA PRO A 199 3.59 -2.57 37.59
C PRO A 199 4.52 -3.24 36.59
N GLU A 200 4.67 -4.57 36.60
CA GLU A 200 5.57 -5.35 35.74
C GLU A 200 5.26 -5.19 34.25
N VAL A 201 3.98 -5.03 33.88
CA VAL A 201 3.50 -4.91 32.49
C VAL A 201 2.96 -3.52 32.15
N SER A 202 2.82 -2.64 33.14
CA SER A 202 2.29 -1.29 32.94
C SER A 202 3.26 -0.44 32.11
N ASP A 203 2.72 0.39 31.20
CA ASP A 203 3.48 1.25 30.28
C ASP A 203 4.62 0.49 29.57
N SER A 204 4.22 -0.52 28.81
CA SER A 204 5.14 -1.40 28.08
C SER A 204 4.62 -1.73 26.69
N PHE A 205 5.53 -2.07 25.80
CA PHE A 205 5.23 -2.85 24.61
C PHE A 205 5.34 -4.33 24.97
N VAL A 206 4.28 -5.10 24.74
CA VAL A 206 4.24 -6.54 25.01
C VAL A 206 4.15 -7.34 23.72
N ILE A 207 4.86 -8.48 23.72
CA ILE A 207 4.80 -9.50 22.68
C ILE A 207 4.32 -10.77 23.36
N ILE A 208 3.07 -11.15 23.10
CA ILE A 208 2.45 -12.35 23.67
C ILE A 208 2.61 -13.49 22.67
N GLN A 209 3.38 -14.50 23.04
CA GLN A 209 3.62 -15.70 22.23
C GLN A 209 2.68 -16.81 22.67
N THR A 210 2.09 -17.53 21.73
CA THR A 210 1.11 -18.58 21.99
C THR A 210 1.47 -19.89 21.28
N GLU A 211 0.77 -20.98 21.62
CA GLU A 211 0.92 -22.28 20.95
C GLU A 211 -0.12 -22.54 19.84
N GLN A 212 -1.01 -21.58 19.57
CA GLN A 212 -2.03 -21.69 18.52
C GLN A 212 -1.38 -21.56 17.13
N ASP A 213 -1.53 -22.57 16.28
CA ASP A 213 -1.23 -22.41 14.85
C ASP A 213 -2.17 -21.39 14.23
N PHE A 214 -1.58 -20.43 13.51
CA PHE A 214 -2.30 -19.26 13.06
C PHE A 214 -2.34 -19.18 11.55
N TYR A 215 -1.20 -19.10 10.88
CA TYR A 215 -1.12 -19.07 9.43
C TYR A 215 0.06 -19.86 8.91
N THR A 216 0.06 -20.19 7.62
CA THR A 216 1.15 -20.92 6.98
C THR A 216 2.10 -19.95 6.28
N TYR A 217 3.40 -20.10 6.53
CA TYR A 217 4.46 -19.35 5.87
C TYR A 217 5.47 -20.35 5.28
N ARG A 218 5.59 -20.40 3.95
CA ARG A 218 6.53 -21.30 3.24
C ARG A 218 6.44 -22.75 3.75
N SER A 219 5.23 -23.30 3.69
CA SER A 219 4.90 -24.68 4.09
C SER A 219 5.05 -25.01 5.58
N ALA A 220 5.28 -24.01 6.44
CA ALA A 220 5.32 -24.18 7.89
C ALA A 220 4.23 -23.37 8.59
N ALA A 221 3.49 -24.00 9.51
CA ALA A 221 2.57 -23.29 10.39
C ALA A 221 3.34 -22.33 11.30
N ARG A 222 2.84 -21.10 11.41
CA ARG A 222 3.34 -20.05 12.30
C ARG A 222 2.39 -19.93 13.47
N LYS A 223 2.97 -19.90 14.66
CA LYS A 223 2.24 -19.66 15.90
C LYS A 223 1.74 -18.22 15.97
N ARG A 224 0.60 -18.04 16.60
CA ARG A 224 0.03 -16.72 16.86
C ARG A 224 0.92 -15.94 17.83
N ILE A 225 1.19 -14.70 17.45
CA ILE A 225 1.89 -13.70 18.25
C ILE A 225 1.00 -12.45 18.28
N GLU A 226 0.71 -11.94 19.48
CA GLU A 226 -0.01 -10.68 19.66
C GLU A 226 0.97 -9.57 20.05
N LEU A 227 0.81 -8.40 19.43
CA LEU A 227 1.61 -7.21 19.68
C LEU A 227 0.71 -6.13 20.29
N ASN A 228 1.10 -5.56 21.41
CA ASN A 228 0.31 -4.47 21.98
C ASN A 228 1.10 -3.50 22.83
N ARG A 229 0.65 -2.25 22.88
CA ARG A 229 1.06 -1.32 23.94
C ARG A 229 0.09 -1.45 25.11
N VAL A 230 0.63 -1.76 26.27
CA VAL A 230 -0.08 -1.83 27.54
C VAL A 230 0.15 -0.52 28.28
N TYR A 231 -0.92 0.17 28.63
CA TYR A 231 -0.91 1.33 29.51
C TYR A 231 -1.04 0.87 30.96
N LYS A 232 -1.50 1.76 31.84
CA LYS A 232 -1.79 1.41 33.23
C LYS A 232 -2.93 0.37 33.30
N ASP A 233 -2.87 -0.51 34.30
CA ASP A 233 -4.00 -1.35 34.71
C ASP A 233 -4.51 -2.34 33.65
N GLY A 234 -3.58 -2.79 32.78
CA GLY A 234 -3.83 -3.77 31.73
C GLY A 234 -4.58 -3.22 30.51
N VAL A 235 -4.83 -1.91 30.43
CA VAL A 235 -5.48 -1.29 29.26
C VAL A 235 -4.56 -1.40 28.06
N VAL A 236 -5.08 -1.89 26.93
CA VAL A 236 -4.31 -2.05 25.70
C VAL A 236 -4.70 -1.03 24.65
N SER A 237 -3.70 -0.61 23.87
CA SER A 237 -3.87 0.38 22.81
C SER A 237 -4.65 -0.15 21.61
N SER A 238 -4.53 -1.45 21.33
CA SER A 238 -5.29 -2.14 20.28
C SER A 238 -6.25 -3.15 20.89
N PRO A 239 -7.56 -3.07 20.61
CA PRO A 239 -8.48 -4.14 20.97
C PRO A 239 -8.09 -5.47 20.29
N LEU A 240 -8.35 -6.59 20.96
CA LEU A 240 -8.10 -7.92 20.39
C LEU A 240 -8.92 -8.14 19.12
N ARG A 241 -8.25 -8.43 18.00
CA ARG A 241 -8.95 -8.85 16.76
C ARG A 241 -9.46 -10.29 16.85
N TYR A 242 -8.71 -11.15 17.51
CA TYR A 242 -9.05 -12.56 17.72
C TYR A 242 -9.06 -12.85 19.23
N SER A 243 -9.99 -13.67 19.72
CA SER A 243 -10.06 -14.02 21.14
C SER A 243 -8.80 -14.76 21.59
N LEU A 244 -8.23 -14.39 22.73
CA LEU A 244 -7.19 -15.15 23.44
C LEU A 244 -7.79 -16.17 24.43
N ALA A 245 -9.11 -16.20 24.60
CA ALA A 245 -9.75 -17.15 25.49
C ALA A 245 -9.51 -18.60 25.00
N GLY A 246 -9.08 -19.47 25.91
CA GLY A 246 -8.76 -20.87 25.60
C GLY A 246 -7.47 -21.08 24.79
N VAL A 247 -6.71 -20.01 24.51
CA VAL A 247 -5.42 -20.09 23.80
C VAL A 247 -4.29 -20.28 24.80
N ASN A 248 -3.42 -21.27 24.59
CA ASN A 248 -2.25 -21.46 25.44
C ASN A 248 -1.18 -20.40 25.13
N VAL A 249 -0.95 -19.47 26.07
CA VAL A 249 0.16 -18.50 26.01
C VAL A 249 1.43 -19.16 26.53
N SER A 250 2.48 -19.21 25.70
CA SER A 250 3.77 -19.80 26.07
C SER A 250 4.74 -18.79 26.66
N SER A 251 4.68 -17.53 26.25
CA SER A 251 5.44 -16.47 26.92
C SER A 251 4.85 -15.08 26.70
N VAL A 252 5.21 -14.15 27.58
CA VAL A 252 5.01 -12.72 27.38
C VAL A 252 6.36 -12.02 27.50
N LYS A 253 6.84 -11.44 26.39
CA LYS A 253 7.97 -10.49 26.45
C LYS A 253 7.45 -9.11 26.79
N VAL A 254 8.08 -8.46 27.75
CA VAL A 254 7.77 -7.10 28.20
C VAL A 254 8.93 -6.18 27.90
N LEU A 255 8.65 -5.14 27.12
CA LEU A 255 9.60 -4.12 26.72
C LEU A 255 9.11 -2.80 27.32
N ARG A 256 9.81 -2.28 28.33
CA ARG A 256 9.43 -1.01 28.96
C ARG A 256 9.48 0.14 27.96
N MET A 257 8.47 1.00 28.03
CA MET A 257 8.50 2.24 27.25
C MET A 257 9.60 3.14 27.79
N GLU A 258 10.29 3.86 26.91
CA GLU A 258 11.24 4.91 27.31
C GLU A 258 10.47 6.04 28.02
N GLU A 259 11.10 6.68 29.00
CA GLU A 259 10.45 7.76 29.78
C GLU A 259 10.09 8.99 28.93
N ARG A 260 10.83 9.18 27.84
CA ARG A 260 10.62 10.30 26.91
C ARG A 260 10.95 9.89 25.49
N ARG A 261 10.41 10.66 24.55
CA ARG A 261 10.80 10.57 23.14
C ARG A 261 12.25 11.06 22.96
N ARG A 262 13.07 10.25 22.32
CA ARG A 262 14.46 10.56 21.94
C ARG A 262 14.55 10.98 20.49
N THR A 263 15.59 11.71 20.15
CA THR A 263 15.86 12.16 18.79
C THR A 263 17.28 11.82 18.36
N VAL A 264 17.41 11.29 17.15
CA VAL A 264 18.68 11.15 16.43
C VAL A 264 18.58 12.03 15.19
N LYS A 265 19.38 13.11 15.16
CA LYS A 265 19.34 14.11 14.09
C LYS A 265 20.50 13.93 13.12
N GLY A 266 20.20 13.93 11.82
CA GLY A 266 21.19 14.09 10.76
C GLY A 266 22.24 12.97 10.65
N LEU A 267 21.92 11.73 11.01
CA LEU A 267 22.86 10.62 10.83
C LEU A 267 23.13 10.41 9.33
N THR A 268 24.33 10.75 8.85
CA THR A 268 24.71 10.55 7.44
C THR A 268 25.77 9.47 7.32
N LEU A 269 25.45 8.39 6.61
CA LEU A 269 26.33 7.25 6.37
C LEU A 269 26.76 7.20 4.90
N ASP A 270 28.07 7.23 4.64
CA ASP A 270 28.65 7.10 3.31
C ASP A 270 29.06 5.64 3.07
N ILE A 271 28.29 4.95 2.22
CA ILE A 271 28.40 3.50 1.99
C ILE A 271 28.88 3.15 0.57
N ARG A 272 29.36 4.14 -0.19
CA ARG A 272 29.69 4.02 -1.64
C ARG A 272 30.65 2.89 -2.03
N ASN A 273 31.46 2.39 -1.11
CA ASN A 273 32.43 1.32 -1.36
C ASN A 273 32.29 0.14 -0.40
N ASN A 274 31.18 0.05 0.32
CA ASN A 274 31.02 -0.95 1.37
C ASN A 274 30.42 -2.26 0.81
N THR A 275 31.23 -3.32 0.82
CA THR A 275 30.84 -4.69 0.48
C THR A 275 30.70 -5.61 1.71
N GLU A 276 30.99 -5.10 2.91
CA GLU A 276 31.20 -5.91 4.12
C GLU A 276 29.98 -5.94 5.04
N SER A 277 29.23 -4.85 5.13
CA SER A 277 28.11 -4.71 6.06
C SER A 277 26.86 -5.45 5.61
N ASN A 278 26.23 -6.17 6.55
CA ASN A 278 24.88 -6.72 6.36
C ASN A 278 23.80 -5.79 6.90
N GLU A 279 24.15 -4.86 7.79
CA GLU A 279 23.23 -3.96 8.47
C GLU A 279 23.97 -2.71 8.93
N TYR A 280 23.44 -1.51 8.64
CA TYR A 280 24.10 -0.26 9.06
C TYR A 280 23.47 0.35 10.31
N VAL A 281 22.14 0.28 10.41
CA VAL A 281 21.37 0.85 11.52
C VAL A 281 20.37 -0.17 12.04
N ARG A 282 20.36 -0.38 13.34
CA ARG A 282 19.34 -1.13 14.06
C ARG A 282 18.57 -0.22 15.01
N VAL A 283 17.25 -0.31 14.97
CA VAL A 283 16.36 0.37 15.91
C VAL A 283 15.63 -0.68 16.73
N SER A 284 15.91 -0.69 18.03
CA SER A 284 15.36 -1.67 18.98
C SER A 284 15.00 -0.98 20.30
N THR A 285 14.15 0.04 20.23
CA THR A 285 13.72 0.86 21.37
C THR A 285 12.25 1.29 21.23
N SER A 286 11.78 2.17 22.11
CA SER A 286 10.51 2.85 21.93
C SER A 286 10.67 4.38 21.93
N LEU A 287 9.65 5.09 21.43
CA LEU A 287 9.62 6.56 21.40
C LEU A 287 10.88 7.19 20.78
N LEU A 288 11.23 6.80 19.55
CA LEU A 288 12.38 7.38 18.84
C LEU A 288 11.90 8.17 17.63
N ASP A 289 12.50 9.35 17.42
CA ASP A 289 12.50 10.08 16.16
C ASP A 289 13.89 9.94 15.52
N LEU A 290 13.97 9.24 14.40
CA LEU A 290 15.21 8.97 13.66
C LEU A 290 15.24 9.77 12.36
N ASP A 291 16.31 10.51 12.13
CA ASP A 291 16.63 11.14 10.84
C ASP A 291 17.95 10.60 10.32
N VAL A 292 17.89 9.89 9.19
CA VAL A 292 19.03 9.17 8.63
C VAL A 292 19.11 9.29 7.12
N ARG A 293 20.33 9.46 6.62
CA ARG A 293 20.67 9.60 5.21
C ARG A 293 21.80 8.64 4.83
N PHE A 294 21.66 8.02 3.66
CA PHE A 294 22.67 7.15 3.07
C PHE A 294 23.21 7.78 1.78
N ILE A 295 24.52 7.95 1.70
CA ILE A 295 25.25 8.32 0.49
C ILE A 295 25.74 7.03 -0.16
N GLN A 296 25.35 6.79 -1.41
CA GLN A 296 25.66 5.58 -2.15
C GLN A 296 25.84 5.89 -3.65
N ASP A 297 26.48 4.98 -4.37
CA ASP A 297 26.60 5.02 -5.83
C ASP A 297 25.55 4.10 -6.46
N GLU A 298 25.16 4.40 -7.70
CA GLU A 298 24.07 3.71 -8.39
C GLU A 298 24.40 2.25 -8.79
N SER A 299 25.69 1.88 -8.82
CA SER A 299 26.19 0.66 -9.47
C SER A 299 27.01 -0.27 -8.54
N ILE A 300 26.68 -0.31 -7.25
CA ILE A 300 27.35 -1.21 -6.31
C ILE A 300 26.68 -2.59 -6.35
N TYR A 301 27.49 -3.61 -6.59
CA TYR A 301 27.13 -5.01 -6.39
C TYR A 301 27.90 -5.54 -5.18
N THR A 302 27.23 -6.26 -4.30
CA THR A 302 27.85 -6.89 -3.13
C THR A 302 27.58 -8.39 -3.12
N PRO A 303 28.51 -9.22 -2.63
CA PRO A 303 28.21 -10.64 -2.39
C PRO A 303 27.18 -10.86 -1.26
N ARG A 304 26.82 -9.82 -0.49
CA ARG A 304 25.93 -9.88 0.68
C ARG A 304 24.50 -9.38 0.41
N ASN A 305 23.63 -9.49 1.41
CA ASN A 305 22.23 -9.06 1.33
C ASN A 305 21.98 -7.94 2.37
N PRO A 306 22.46 -6.70 2.13
CA PRO A 306 22.42 -5.67 3.14
C PRO A 306 21.00 -5.20 3.44
N THR A 307 20.73 -4.88 4.71
CA THR A 307 19.54 -4.17 5.19
C THR A 307 19.98 -2.85 5.79
N TYR A 308 19.63 -1.70 5.21
CA TYR A 308 20.25 -0.46 5.70
C TYR A 308 19.75 -0.09 7.08
N ILE A 309 18.43 -0.17 7.27
CA ILE A 309 17.80 0.09 8.57
C ILE A 309 16.94 -1.11 8.96
N TYR A 310 17.27 -1.74 10.08
CA TYR A 310 16.47 -2.80 10.66
C TYR A 310 15.73 -2.32 11.91
N PHE A 311 14.42 -2.18 11.80
CA PHE A 311 13.53 -1.96 12.94
C PHE A 311 13.12 -3.32 13.50
N PHE A 312 13.52 -3.59 14.75
CA PHE A 312 13.34 -4.90 15.38
C PHE A 312 12.84 -4.75 16.81
N GLU A 313 11.68 -5.35 17.09
CA GLU A 313 11.05 -5.34 18.42
C GLU A 313 11.00 -3.91 19.01
N CYS A 314 10.49 -2.96 18.21
CA CYS A 314 10.40 -1.54 18.55
C CYS A 314 8.94 -1.03 18.55
N CYS A 315 8.69 0.08 19.26
CA CYS A 315 7.35 0.59 19.50
C CYS A 315 7.28 2.12 19.40
N GLN A 316 6.34 2.69 18.66
CA GLN A 316 6.14 4.14 18.54
C GLN A 316 7.36 4.90 18.01
N VAL A 317 7.99 4.36 16.97
CA VAL A 317 9.14 4.96 16.29
C VAL A 317 8.68 5.74 15.06
N ARG A 318 9.28 6.92 14.85
CA ARG A 318 9.16 7.73 13.65
C ARG A 318 10.51 7.80 12.96
N ALA A 319 10.55 7.58 11.65
CA ALA A 319 11.79 7.65 10.89
C ALA A 319 11.62 8.47 9.62
N ARG A 320 12.53 9.43 9.39
CA ARG A 320 12.77 10.04 8.08
C ARG A 320 14.02 9.40 7.52
N THR A 321 13.90 8.89 6.29
CA THR A 321 15.01 8.16 5.68
C THR A 321 15.27 8.68 4.27
N GLU A 322 16.50 9.08 3.98
CA GLU A 322 16.95 9.43 2.63
C GLU A 322 17.89 8.34 2.11
N MET A 323 17.41 7.60 1.13
CA MET A 323 18.11 6.50 0.46
C MET A 323 17.83 6.60 -1.04
N GLN A 324 18.77 6.15 -1.86
CA GLN A 324 18.52 6.11 -3.30
C GLN A 324 17.94 4.74 -3.69
N TRP A 325 18.76 3.68 -3.67
CA TRP A 325 18.42 2.34 -4.16
C TRP A 325 18.91 1.26 -3.18
N ALA A 326 18.25 0.11 -3.05
CA ALA A 326 18.87 -1.02 -2.37
C ALA A 326 20.09 -1.52 -3.18
N ILE A 327 21.27 -1.66 -2.55
CA ILE A 327 22.45 -2.28 -3.18
C ILE A 327 22.07 -3.68 -3.71
N ARG A 328 22.39 -3.98 -4.97
CA ARG A 328 22.09 -5.29 -5.55
C ARG A 328 23.10 -6.33 -5.07
N ASN A 329 22.63 -7.52 -4.70
CA ASN A 329 23.52 -8.66 -4.58
C ASN A 329 23.94 -9.14 -5.99
N GLU A 330 25.17 -9.63 -6.15
CA GLU A 330 25.67 -10.25 -7.40
C GLU A 330 24.77 -11.36 -7.96
N ASN A 331 24.03 -12.06 -7.08
CA ASN A 331 23.09 -13.13 -7.38
C ASN A 331 21.61 -12.66 -7.42
N PHE A 332 21.34 -11.35 -7.31
CA PHE A 332 19.98 -10.77 -7.32
C PHE A 332 19.02 -11.33 -6.25
N ASN A 333 19.55 -11.85 -5.14
CA ASN A 333 18.76 -12.60 -4.16
C ASN A 333 17.95 -11.69 -3.21
N TYR A 334 18.57 -10.90 -2.33
CA TYR A 334 17.85 -10.09 -1.33
C TYR A 334 18.66 -8.86 -0.91
N ALA A 335 18.05 -7.67 -0.86
CA ALA A 335 18.65 -6.50 -0.20
C ALA A 335 17.51 -5.55 0.17
N TYR A 336 17.57 -4.91 1.34
CA TYR A 336 16.49 -4.07 1.89
C TYR A 336 16.96 -2.66 2.20
N ASN A 337 16.24 -1.63 1.73
CA ASN A 337 16.43 -0.27 2.27
C ASN A 337 16.05 -0.23 3.74
N PHE A 338 14.88 -0.78 4.08
CA PHE A 338 14.57 -1.04 5.47
C PHE A 338 13.76 -2.31 5.67
N GLN A 339 13.85 -2.85 6.88
CA GLN A 339 13.08 -3.99 7.32
C GLN A 339 12.38 -3.66 8.63
N LEU A 340 11.10 -4.01 8.72
CA LEU A 340 10.33 -4.01 9.97
C LEU A 340 10.12 -5.46 10.44
N SER A 341 10.37 -5.75 11.71
CA SER A 341 10.11 -7.07 12.29
C SER A 341 9.60 -6.97 13.73
N THR A 342 8.41 -7.52 13.99
CA THR A 342 7.81 -7.55 15.33
C THR A 342 7.67 -6.15 15.95
N CYS A 343 7.22 -5.19 15.16
CA CYS A 343 7.13 -3.78 15.56
C CYS A 343 5.67 -3.34 15.79
N TYR A 344 5.48 -2.33 16.63
CA TYR A 344 4.17 -1.77 16.96
C TYR A 344 4.15 -0.24 16.73
N ASP A 345 3.17 0.26 15.99
CA ASP A 345 2.94 1.70 15.78
C ASP A 345 4.17 2.42 15.21
N ILE A 346 4.52 2.08 13.97
CA ILE A 346 5.70 2.62 13.27
C ILE A 346 5.26 3.57 12.16
N GLU A 347 5.93 4.71 12.09
CA GLU A 347 5.72 5.72 11.06
C GLU A 347 7.02 6.00 10.32
N VAL A 348 7.02 5.89 9.00
CA VAL A 348 8.21 6.16 8.16
C VAL A 348 7.86 7.16 7.06
N THR A 349 8.75 8.13 6.86
CA THR A 349 8.81 8.99 5.67
C THR A 349 9.99 8.54 4.82
N PRO A 350 9.76 7.60 3.88
CA PRO A 350 10.84 7.01 3.11
C PRO A 350 11.09 7.80 1.82
N HIS A 351 12.35 7.98 1.49
CA HIS A 351 12.80 8.23 0.13
C HIS A 351 13.72 7.07 -0.22
N ALA A 352 13.23 6.14 -1.03
CA ALA A 352 14.01 5.00 -1.54
C ALA A 352 13.44 4.54 -2.89
N GLU A 353 13.85 5.24 -3.95
CA GLU A 353 13.47 4.96 -5.33
C GLU A 353 14.52 4.07 -5.99
N GLY A 354 14.34 2.75 -5.97
CA GLY A 354 15.30 1.86 -6.64
C GLY A 354 14.77 0.52 -7.12
N GLU A 355 15.39 -0.03 -8.17
CA GLU A 355 15.04 -1.30 -8.79
C GLU A 355 15.72 -2.50 -8.10
N GLY A 356 14.94 -3.42 -7.53
CA GLY A 356 15.42 -4.63 -6.88
C GLY A 356 14.32 -5.37 -6.11
N TRP A 357 14.61 -6.57 -5.60
CA TRP A 357 13.65 -7.36 -4.83
C TRP A 357 13.21 -6.69 -3.50
N GLY A 358 14.01 -5.80 -2.90
CA GLY A 358 13.73 -5.26 -1.57
C GLY A 358 13.94 -3.75 -1.36
N ALA A 359 12.94 -2.95 -1.70
CA ALA A 359 12.80 -1.69 -0.96
C ALA A 359 12.45 -1.98 0.51
N THR A 360 11.62 -2.98 0.75
CA THR A 360 11.19 -3.38 2.10
C THR A 360 11.09 -4.90 2.23
N GLY A 361 11.21 -5.42 3.46
CA GLY A 361 11.21 -6.85 3.76
C GLY A 361 10.48 -7.20 5.06
N ASN A 362 9.26 -6.68 5.23
CA ASN A 362 8.63 -6.55 6.53
C ASN A 362 7.99 -7.85 7.03
N ASN A 363 7.97 -8.04 8.35
CA ASN A 363 7.45 -9.23 9.01
C ASN A 363 6.68 -8.86 10.28
N LEU A 364 5.43 -9.32 10.40
CA LEU A 364 4.68 -9.33 11.65
C LEU A 364 4.75 -7.98 12.39
N CYS A 365 4.07 -6.97 11.87
CA CYS A 365 4.03 -5.65 12.50
C CYS A 365 2.59 -5.21 12.68
N GLN A 366 2.31 -4.47 13.75
CA GLN A 366 0.99 -3.96 14.03
C GLN A 366 1.00 -2.44 13.93
N ARG A 367 0.06 -1.87 13.19
CA ARG A 367 -0.04 -0.42 12.92
C ARG A 367 1.22 0.14 12.25
N VAL A 368 1.24 0.12 10.92
CA VAL A 368 2.33 0.71 10.13
C VAL A 368 1.80 1.84 9.26
N THR A 369 2.48 2.99 9.28
CA THR A 369 2.17 4.15 8.43
C THR A 369 3.39 4.54 7.61
N LEU A 370 3.23 4.61 6.30
CA LEU A 370 4.22 5.15 5.37
C LEU A 370 3.62 6.43 4.78
N ARG A 371 4.35 7.56 4.86
CA ARG A 371 3.80 8.83 4.37
C ARG A 371 4.82 9.80 3.78
N ASP A 372 4.33 10.66 2.90
CA ASP A 372 5.06 11.82 2.37
C ASP A 372 6.39 11.41 1.69
N GLY A 373 6.36 10.32 0.92
CA GLY A 373 7.57 9.65 0.48
C GLY A 373 7.44 8.85 -0.82
N VAL A 374 8.54 8.20 -1.19
CA VAL A 374 8.66 7.34 -2.37
C VAL A 374 9.29 6.00 -2.01
N LEU A 375 8.68 4.92 -2.49
CA LEU A 375 9.20 3.56 -2.41
C LEU A 375 9.02 2.84 -3.74
N SER A 376 9.98 2.02 -4.15
CA SER A 376 9.77 1.18 -5.33
C SER A 376 8.82 -0.01 -5.09
N ARG A 377 8.72 -0.46 -3.84
CA ARG A 377 7.87 -1.59 -3.40
C ARG A 377 7.52 -1.48 -1.91
N VAL A 378 6.32 -1.91 -1.55
CA VAL A 378 5.96 -2.23 -0.16
C VAL A 378 5.76 -3.74 -0.03
N ASP A 379 6.46 -4.37 0.90
CA ASP A 379 6.53 -5.81 1.01
C ASP A 379 6.35 -6.32 2.45
N PHE A 380 5.37 -7.20 2.66
CA PHE A 380 5.16 -7.93 3.91
C PHE A 380 5.21 -9.43 3.65
N HIS A 381 6.26 -10.07 4.16
CA HIS A 381 6.46 -11.52 4.14
C HIS A 381 5.57 -12.22 5.17
N GLN A 382 5.49 -11.67 6.36
CA GLN A 382 4.52 -12.07 7.39
C GLN A 382 3.50 -10.95 7.57
N PRO A 383 2.27 -11.24 7.98
CA PRO A 383 1.18 -10.28 7.92
C PRO A 383 1.45 -9.01 8.72
N PHE A 384 0.97 -7.87 8.22
CA PHE A 384 0.69 -6.75 9.09
C PHE A 384 -0.62 -6.97 9.85
N MET A 385 -0.74 -6.40 11.04
CA MET A 385 -1.90 -6.49 11.92
C MET A 385 -2.54 -5.11 12.10
N GLU A 386 -3.87 -5.12 12.23
CA GLU A 386 -4.71 -3.92 12.42
C GLU A 386 -4.75 -2.96 11.23
N TRP A 387 -3.63 -2.33 10.86
CA TRP A 387 -3.53 -1.57 9.61
C TRP A 387 -2.12 -1.42 9.04
N LEU A 388 -2.09 -1.29 7.71
CA LEU A 388 -1.01 -0.67 6.94
C LEU A 388 -1.59 0.55 6.21
N ARG A 389 -0.99 1.72 6.40
CA ARG A 389 -1.44 2.98 5.80
C ARG A 389 -0.38 3.57 4.90
N LEU A 390 -0.76 3.93 3.68
CA LEU A 390 0.07 4.71 2.78
C LEU A 390 -0.65 6.04 2.51
N ARG A 391 0.00 7.16 2.83
CA ARG A 391 -0.57 8.52 2.69
C ARG A 391 0.38 9.42 1.91
N ASN A 392 -0.10 10.04 0.83
CA ASN A 392 0.74 10.93 0.02
C ASN A 392 2.05 10.24 -0.40
N MET A 393 1.91 9.07 -1.05
CA MET A 393 3.02 8.19 -1.39
C MET A 393 3.15 8.00 -2.89
N VAL A 394 4.38 7.90 -3.37
CA VAL A 394 4.68 7.35 -4.71
C VAL A 394 5.18 5.92 -4.55
N VAL A 395 4.52 4.98 -5.22
CA VAL A 395 4.91 3.56 -5.22
C VAL A 395 5.34 3.15 -6.63
N GLY A 396 6.52 2.55 -6.75
CA GLY A 396 7.08 2.09 -8.01
C GLY A 396 6.40 0.84 -8.58
N HIS A 397 6.98 0.35 -9.68
CA HIS A 397 6.39 -0.70 -10.53
C HIS A 397 6.11 -2.03 -9.81
N SER A 398 6.84 -2.33 -8.73
CA SER A 398 6.67 -3.60 -7.99
C SER A 398 5.44 -3.59 -7.07
N GLY A 399 4.84 -2.42 -6.85
CA GLY A 399 3.59 -2.28 -6.11
C GLY A 399 3.69 -2.67 -4.64
N ILE A 400 2.59 -3.17 -4.12
CA ILE A 400 2.38 -3.62 -2.75
C ILE A 400 2.20 -5.13 -2.79
N LEU A 401 2.98 -5.88 -2.03
CA LEU A 401 2.85 -7.34 -1.88
C LEU A 401 2.73 -7.69 -0.41
N VAL A 402 1.58 -8.23 0.00
CA VAL A 402 1.25 -8.36 1.43
C VAL A 402 0.50 -9.64 1.75
N THR A 403 0.58 -10.01 3.02
CA THR A 403 -0.44 -10.79 3.73
C THR A 403 -0.99 -9.87 4.82
N ALA A 404 -2.26 -10.00 5.23
CA ALA A 404 -2.83 -9.10 6.24
C ALA A 404 -3.72 -9.78 7.27
N LEU A 405 -3.70 -9.20 8.47
CA LEU A 405 -4.62 -9.42 9.59
C LEU A 405 -5.18 -8.05 10.04
N GLY A 406 -5.50 -7.20 9.07
CA GLY A 406 -5.67 -5.77 9.22
C GLY A 406 -6.18 -5.12 7.94
N ASN A 407 -6.48 -3.83 8.02
CA ASN A 407 -6.91 -3.05 6.86
C ASN A 407 -5.72 -2.45 6.11
N LEU A 408 -5.79 -2.42 4.79
CA LEU A 408 -4.87 -1.66 3.95
C LEU A 408 -5.55 -0.35 3.55
N ASP A 409 -5.07 0.78 4.07
CA ASP A 409 -5.59 2.11 3.69
C ASP A 409 -4.59 2.83 2.78
N LEU A 410 -4.96 3.01 1.53
CA LEU A 410 -4.26 3.82 0.54
C LEU A 410 -5.04 5.13 0.35
N ASP A 411 -4.39 6.26 0.59
CA ASP A 411 -4.99 7.56 0.36
C ASP A 411 -3.98 8.53 -0.25
N THR A 412 -4.33 9.04 -1.42
CA THR A 412 -3.45 9.89 -2.22
C THR A 412 -2.16 9.15 -2.54
N VAL A 413 -2.28 8.07 -3.31
CA VAL A 413 -1.15 7.21 -3.71
C VAL A 413 -1.01 7.23 -5.23
N THR A 414 0.20 7.48 -5.69
CA THR A 414 0.56 7.41 -7.11
C THR A 414 1.37 6.15 -7.39
N PHE A 415 0.83 5.25 -8.21
CA PHE A 415 1.57 4.10 -8.72
C PHE A 415 2.28 4.44 -10.04
N HIS A 416 3.57 4.18 -10.12
CA HIS A 416 4.36 4.34 -11.34
C HIS A 416 4.65 2.99 -12.00
N ALA A 417 3.93 2.67 -13.07
CA ALA A 417 4.23 1.55 -13.95
C ALA A 417 5.36 1.94 -14.92
N ARG A 418 6.59 1.64 -14.51
CA ARG A 418 7.81 1.80 -15.33
C ARG A 418 8.16 0.49 -16.04
N ASN A 419 8.91 0.65 -17.12
CA ASN A 419 9.28 -0.40 -18.07
C ASN A 419 10.15 -1.49 -17.42
N MET A 420 9.54 -2.51 -16.82
CA MET A 420 10.22 -3.75 -16.47
C MET A 420 9.46 -4.93 -17.08
N ALA A 421 10.01 -5.44 -18.17
CA ALA A 421 9.43 -6.42 -19.08
C ALA A 421 9.14 -7.83 -18.50
N SER A 422 9.06 -8.02 -17.17
CA SER A 422 8.90 -9.38 -16.62
C SER A 422 8.40 -9.55 -15.18
N ARG A 423 7.99 -8.52 -14.43
CA ARG A 423 7.84 -8.68 -12.95
C ARG A 423 6.64 -8.06 -12.24
N SER A 424 5.72 -7.40 -12.93
CA SER A 424 4.55 -6.88 -12.22
C SER A 424 3.27 -7.12 -12.99
N ASP A 425 2.57 -8.19 -12.59
CA ASP A 425 1.22 -8.50 -13.03
C ASP A 425 0.17 -7.70 -12.22
N GLY A 426 0.58 -6.94 -11.18
CA GLY A 426 -0.33 -5.99 -10.52
C GLY A 426 0.23 -5.11 -9.39
N PHE A 427 -0.58 -4.11 -8.99
CA PHE A 427 -0.19 -3.04 -8.05
C PHE A 427 -0.44 -3.35 -6.58
N VAL A 428 -1.55 -4.02 -6.23
CA VAL A 428 -1.82 -4.50 -4.87
C VAL A 428 -1.99 -6.01 -4.91
N LYS A 429 -1.09 -6.73 -4.24
CA LYS A 429 -0.92 -8.16 -4.39
C LYS A 429 -1.01 -8.92 -3.09
N GLY A 430 -1.72 -10.04 -3.12
CA GLY A 430 -1.61 -11.09 -2.11
C GLY A 430 -0.29 -11.84 -2.29
N ARG A 431 0.39 -12.16 -1.19
CA ARG A 431 1.68 -12.84 -1.21
C ARG A 431 1.55 -14.37 -1.27
N GLY A 432 1.72 -14.94 -2.46
CA GLY A 432 1.46 -16.36 -2.69
C GLY A 432 2.32 -17.35 -1.92
N ASP A 433 3.63 -17.08 -1.75
CA ASP A 433 4.55 -17.97 -1.00
C ASP A 433 4.25 -18.03 0.51
N THR A 434 3.27 -17.24 0.97
CA THR A 434 2.89 -17.07 2.38
C THR A 434 1.39 -17.23 2.59
N GLY A 435 0.68 -17.85 1.62
CA GLY A 435 -0.74 -18.15 1.70
C GLY A 435 -1.66 -17.12 1.05
N GLY A 436 -1.16 -15.95 0.65
CA GLY A 436 -1.92 -14.97 -0.15
C GLY A 436 -3.06 -14.26 0.58
N PHE A 437 -3.33 -14.61 1.83
CA PHE A 437 -4.53 -14.17 2.54
C PHE A 437 -4.42 -12.72 3.06
N CYS A 438 -5.53 -11.99 3.01
CA CYS A 438 -5.72 -10.75 3.75
C CYS A 438 -7.08 -10.78 4.46
N ASP A 439 -7.03 -10.96 5.78
CA ASP A 439 -8.19 -10.85 6.65
C ASP A 439 -8.34 -9.38 7.07
N GLY A 440 -9.17 -8.62 6.32
CA GLY A 440 -9.41 -7.19 6.54
C GLY A 440 -10.00 -6.51 5.31
N ASP A 441 -10.04 -5.18 5.33
CA ASP A 441 -10.56 -4.37 4.24
C ASP A 441 -9.43 -3.65 3.47
N LEU A 442 -9.62 -3.47 2.16
CA LEU A 442 -8.80 -2.61 1.32
C LEU A 442 -9.57 -1.32 1.02
N LEU A 443 -9.00 -0.18 1.42
CA LEU A 443 -9.55 1.14 1.14
C LEU A 443 -8.57 1.92 0.27
N MET A 444 -9.02 2.39 -0.88
CA MET A 444 -8.24 3.08 -1.89
C MET A 444 -8.92 4.41 -2.22
N ARG A 445 -8.30 5.53 -1.86
CA ARG A 445 -8.83 6.87 -2.10
C ARG A 445 -7.84 7.72 -2.87
N ASN A 446 -8.32 8.46 -3.87
CA ASN A 446 -7.51 9.40 -4.65
C ASN A 446 -6.24 8.72 -5.22
N ILE A 447 -6.43 7.61 -5.92
CA ILE A 447 -5.34 6.81 -6.47
C ILE A 447 -5.05 7.29 -7.89
N THR A 448 -3.78 7.55 -8.18
CA THR A 448 -3.33 7.80 -9.54
C THR A 448 -2.44 6.65 -10.00
N VAL A 449 -2.67 6.15 -11.20
CA VAL A 449 -1.80 5.19 -11.85
C VAL A 449 -1.22 5.85 -13.09
N ILE A 450 0.11 5.93 -13.16
CA ILE A 450 0.84 6.49 -14.31
C ILE A 450 1.60 5.36 -14.99
N SER A 451 1.29 5.12 -16.26
CA SER A 451 1.95 4.09 -17.08
C SER A 451 2.72 4.72 -18.25
N ASN A 452 4.00 4.36 -18.37
CA ASN A 452 4.94 5.05 -19.28
C ASN A 452 5.24 4.29 -20.58
N ARG A 453 4.79 3.04 -20.76
CA ARG A 453 4.99 2.24 -21.99
C ARG A 453 3.91 1.18 -22.16
N GLY A 454 3.79 0.56 -23.34
CA GLY A 454 2.90 -0.57 -23.67
C GLY A 454 3.20 -1.85 -22.89
N VAL A 455 3.37 -1.73 -21.58
CA VAL A 455 3.24 -2.81 -20.61
C VAL A 455 1.86 -3.43 -20.88
N GLY A 456 1.80 -4.75 -20.99
CA GLY A 456 0.57 -5.48 -21.27
C GLY A 456 -0.49 -5.26 -20.17
N ASP A 457 -1.53 -6.09 -20.18
CA ASP A 457 -2.60 -6.05 -19.18
C ASP A 457 -2.05 -5.99 -17.75
N LEU A 458 -2.18 -4.83 -17.08
CA LEU A 458 -1.80 -4.65 -15.67
C LEU A 458 -3.04 -4.85 -14.80
N GLU A 459 -2.93 -5.66 -13.74
CA GLU A 459 -4.01 -5.79 -12.76
C GLU A 459 -3.85 -4.76 -11.63
N LEU A 460 -4.93 -4.07 -11.29
CA LEU A 460 -4.91 -3.20 -10.10
C LEU A 460 -4.71 -4.05 -8.84
N LEU A 461 -5.44 -5.16 -8.75
CA LEU A 461 -5.45 -6.08 -7.63
C LEU A 461 -5.21 -7.49 -8.14
N LEU A 462 -4.23 -8.19 -7.56
CA LEU A 462 -3.88 -9.56 -7.94
C LEU A 462 -3.75 -10.44 -6.69
N HIS A 463 -4.44 -11.58 -6.69
CA HIS A 463 -4.31 -12.56 -5.63
C HIS A 463 -3.48 -13.75 -6.12
N THR A 464 -2.50 -14.17 -5.33
CA THR A 464 -1.70 -15.36 -5.62
C THR A 464 -1.63 -16.26 -4.38
N GLN A 465 -1.63 -17.58 -4.58
CA GLN A 465 -1.38 -18.57 -3.54
C GLN A 465 -0.51 -19.69 -4.11
N SER A 466 0.57 -20.04 -3.42
CA SER A 466 1.45 -21.15 -3.81
C SER A 466 0.98 -22.47 -3.17
N ALA A 467 1.22 -23.59 -3.84
CA ALA A 467 0.96 -24.91 -3.27
C ALA A 467 1.66 -25.09 -1.91
N GLY A 468 1.02 -25.81 -0.98
CA GLY A 468 1.55 -26.05 0.36
C GLY A 468 1.36 -24.90 1.36
N THR A 469 0.59 -23.86 1.01
CA THR A 469 0.29 -22.72 1.89
C THR A 469 -1.14 -22.75 2.46
N ALA A 470 -1.69 -23.95 2.64
CA ALA A 470 -3.04 -24.15 3.14
C ALA A 470 -3.26 -23.53 4.53
N LYS A 471 -4.50 -23.13 4.81
CA LYS A 471 -4.93 -22.62 6.10
C LYS A 471 -4.74 -23.69 7.20
N PRO A 472 -4.02 -23.40 8.31
CA PRO A 472 -3.92 -24.33 9.44
C PRO A 472 -5.28 -24.67 10.06
N GLU A 473 -5.45 -25.90 10.56
CA GLU A 473 -6.65 -26.29 11.29
C GLU A 473 -6.78 -25.50 12.59
N GLY A 474 -8.01 -25.13 12.97
CA GLY A 474 -8.29 -24.41 14.22
C GLY A 474 -7.90 -22.93 14.24
N THR A 475 -7.29 -22.39 13.17
CA THR A 475 -7.01 -20.95 13.09
C THR A 475 -8.29 -20.13 12.95
N PRO A 476 -8.43 -19.02 13.70
CA PRO A 476 -9.59 -18.13 13.58
C PRO A 476 -9.51 -17.20 12.37
N ILE A 477 -8.39 -17.20 11.62
CA ILE A 477 -8.23 -16.35 10.44
C ILE A 477 -9.16 -16.81 9.32
N GLU A 478 -9.90 -15.88 8.73
CA GLU A 478 -10.65 -16.18 7.52
C GLU A 478 -9.77 -15.92 6.28
N TYR A 479 -9.18 -16.98 5.73
CA TYR A 479 -8.37 -16.91 4.51
C TYR A 479 -9.22 -16.44 3.31
N ARG A 480 -8.97 -15.20 2.89
CA ARG A 480 -9.64 -14.49 1.78
C ARG A 480 -8.64 -13.55 1.13
N PHE A 481 -8.95 -12.98 -0.04
CA PHE A 481 -8.09 -11.92 -0.59
C PHE A 481 -8.28 -10.59 0.16
N TRP A 482 -9.51 -10.09 0.27
CA TRP A 482 -9.94 -8.98 1.13
C TRP A 482 -11.41 -9.17 1.44
N ARG A 483 -11.92 -8.71 2.59
CA ARG A 483 -13.35 -8.77 2.90
C ARG A 483 -14.12 -7.74 2.09
N ARG A 484 -13.71 -6.48 2.15
CA ARG A 484 -14.27 -5.38 1.35
C ARG A 484 -13.16 -4.67 0.60
N ILE A 485 -13.45 -4.27 -0.63
CA ILE A 485 -12.58 -3.45 -1.47
C ILE A 485 -13.36 -2.19 -1.82
N ILE A 486 -12.86 -1.04 -1.40
CA ILE A 486 -13.48 0.27 -1.67
C ILE A 486 -12.46 1.11 -2.43
N ILE A 487 -12.80 1.49 -3.65
CA ILE A 487 -12.02 2.37 -4.52
C ILE A 487 -12.86 3.61 -4.77
N ASP A 488 -12.35 4.78 -4.36
CA ASP A 488 -13.00 6.07 -4.60
C ASP A 488 -11.97 7.07 -5.15
N GLY A 489 -12.21 7.57 -6.35
CA GLY A 489 -11.28 8.47 -7.04
C GLY A 489 -10.06 7.73 -7.58
N LEU A 490 -10.25 6.92 -8.61
CA LEU A 490 -9.16 6.26 -9.35
C LEU A 490 -8.92 6.99 -10.68
N GLU A 491 -7.71 7.45 -10.91
CA GLU A 491 -7.30 8.06 -12.17
C GLU A 491 -6.19 7.25 -12.84
N TYR A 492 -6.44 6.77 -14.05
CA TYR A 492 -5.44 6.12 -14.88
C TYR A 492 -4.96 7.05 -15.98
N ARG A 493 -3.64 7.31 -15.99
CA ARG A 493 -2.96 8.16 -16.98
C ARG A 493 -1.99 7.31 -17.78
N SER A 494 -2.22 7.19 -19.09
CA SER A 494 -1.21 6.69 -20.01
C SER A 494 -0.36 7.84 -20.55
N GLN A 495 0.96 7.69 -20.56
CA GLN A 495 1.86 8.65 -21.22
C GLN A 495 2.00 8.40 -22.74
N LEU A 496 1.39 7.33 -23.26
CA LEU A 496 1.36 7.03 -24.70
C LEU A 496 -0.05 7.23 -25.25
N ASN A 497 -0.16 7.75 -26.48
CA ASN A 497 -1.43 7.82 -27.24
C ASN A 497 -1.91 6.44 -27.74
N VAL A 498 -1.59 5.36 -27.01
CA VAL A 498 -1.98 3.99 -27.34
C VAL A 498 -2.90 3.50 -26.22
N PRO A 499 -4.07 2.90 -26.52
CA PRO A 499 -4.94 2.33 -25.48
C PRO A 499 -4.15 1.31 -24.67
N GLN A 500 -3.95 1.59 -23.38
CA GLN A 500 -3.39 0.65 -22.42
C GLN A 500 -4.51 0.23 -21.49
N ARG A 501 -4.64 -1.08 -21.26
CA ARG A 501 -5.74 -1.63 -20.48
C ARG A 501 -5.33 -1.81 -19.02
N LEU A 502 -6.05 -1.15 -18.11
CA LEU A 502 -5.96 -1.40 -16.67
C LEU A 502 -7.17 -2.23 -16.25
N TRP A 503 -6.90 -3.40 -15.66
CA TRP A 503 -7.93 -4.28 -15.16
C TRP A 503 -8.15 -4.01 -13.67
N VAL A 504 -9.31 -3.46 -13.32
CA VAL A 504 -9.84 -3.55 -11.96
C VAL A 504 -10.55 -4.89 -11.86
N ARG A 505 -9.74 -5.96 -11.90
CA ARG A 505 -10.19 -7.28 -11.45
C ARG A 505 -10.13 -7.25 -9.93
N PRO A 506 -11.18 -7.62 -9.19
CA PRO A 506 -11.00 -8.16 -7.85
C PRO A 506 -10.23 -9.50 -7.97
N GLY A 507 -8.94 -9.43 -8.31
CA GLY A 507 -8.04 -10.55 -8.60
C GLY A 507 -8.52 -11.50 -9.70
N GLN A 508 -7.65 -11.81 -10.68
CA GLN A 508 -7.61 -13.20 -11.13
C GLN A 508 -7.23 -14.05 -9.92
N ILE A 509 -8.22 -14.60 -9.21
CA ILE A 509 -7.94 -15.68 -8.28
C ILE A 509 -7.74 -16.92 -9.13
N GLN A 510 -6.50 -17.17 -9.49
CA GLN A 510 -6.08 -18.43 -10.10
C GLN A 510 -6.20 -19.51 -9.01
N PHE A 511 -7.35 -20.18 -8.92
CA PHE A 511 -7.50 -21.33 -8.04
C PHE A 511 -7.03 -22.58 -8.76
N ALA A 512 -6.00 -23.22 -8.19
CA ALA A 512 -5.83 -24.66 -8.27
C ALA A 512 -6.35 -25.37 -7.00
N ASP A 513 -6.68 -24.61 -5.94
CA ASP A 513 -7.04 -25.18 -4.63
C ASP A 513 -8.14 -24.36 -3.92
N ALA A 514 -9.30 -24.97 -3.69
CA ALA A 514 -10.60 -24.35 -3.41
C ALA A 514 -10.79 -23.66 -2.03
N SER A 515 -9.74 -23.16 -1.38
CA SER A 515 -9.78 -22.81 0.05
C SER A 515 -9.82 -21.32 0.43
N ILE A 516 -9.68 -20.37 -0.52
CA ILE A 516 -9.66 -18.92 -0.24
C ILE A 516 -10.96 -18.24 -0.70
N ALA A 517 -11.58 -17.45 0.17
CA ALA A 517 -12.82 -16.71 -0.17
C ALA A 517 -12.56 -15.52 -1.12
N VAL A 518 -13.47 -15.30 -2.08
CA VAL A 518 -13.59 -14.04 -2.84
C VAL A 518 -14.00 -12.90 -1.87
N CYS A 519 -13.80 -11.63 -2.26
CA CYS A 519 -14.31 -10.49 -1.49
C CYS A 519 -15.85 -10.49 -1.39
N GLU A 520 -16.38 -10.03 -0.27
CA GLU A 520 -17.83 -9.91 -0.02
C GLU A 520 -18.43 -8.67 -0.69
N GLU A 521 -17.62 -7.60 -0.80
CA GLU A 521 -18.04 -6.31 -1.33
C GLU A 521 -16.93 -5.66 -2.16
N LEU A 522 -17.27 -5.19 -3.36
CA LEU A 522 -16.44 -4.37 -4.23
C LEU A 522 -17.21 -3.10 -4.58
N ASN A 523 -16.72 -1.96 -4.11
CA ASN A 523 -17.24 -0.64 -4.43
C ASN A 523 -16.20 0.14 -5.23
N VAL A 524 -16.57 0.63 -6.41
CA VAL A 524 -15.71 1.45 -7.26
C VAL A 524 -16.47 2.70 -7.69
N HIS A 525 -16.04 3.85 -7.16
CA HIS A 525 -16.65 5.14 -7.41
C HIS A 525 -15.62 6.09 -8.05
N ASN A 526 -16.09 6.93 -8.97
CA ASN A 526 -15.30 8.02 -9.57
C ASN A 526 -13.98 7.52 -10.18
N ALA A 527 -14.06 6.49 -11.03
CA ALA A 527 -12.91 5.90 -11.70
C ALA A 527 -12.85 6.32 -13.17
N HIS A 528 -11.68 6.80 -13.61
CA HIS A 528 -11.51 7.40 -14.94
C HIS A 528 -10.20 6.96 -15.59
N GLY A 529 -10.26 6.55 -16.87
CA GLY A 529 -9.07 6.36 -17.70
C GLY A 529 -9.34 5.71 -19.04
N SER A 530 -8.49 5.98 -20.03
CA SER A 530 -8.48 5.25 -21.30
C SER A 530 -8.10 3.80 -21.04
N GLY A 531 -8.93 2.83 -21.42
CA GLY A 531 -8.63 1.41 -21.21
C GLY A 531 -8.92 0.86 -19.81
N LEU A 532 -9.63 1.60 -18.96
CA LEU A 532 -10.11 1.06 -17.68
C LEU A 532 -11.17 -0.02 -17.94
N ASN A 533 -10.90 -1.25 -17.52
CA ASN A 533 -11.84 -2.37 -17.55
C ASN A 533 -12.11 -2.87 -16.11
N VAL A 534 -13.37 -3.12 -15.79
CA VAL A 534 -13.76 -3.72 -14.50
C VAL A 534 -14.24 -5.14 -14.77
N ASP A 535 -13.47 -6.13 -14.36
CA ASP A 535 -13.76 -7.53 -14.70
C ASP A 535 -13.77 -8.42 -13.47
N VAL A 536 -14.94 -8.95 -13.13
CA VAL A 536 -15.11 -9.89 -12.02
C VAL A 536 -15.24 -11.30 -12.58
N ASN A 537 -14.15 -12.08 -12.60
CA ASN A 537 -14.22 -13.49 -12.99
C ASN A 537 -14.45 -14.35 -11.74
N LEU A 538 -15.41 -15.27 -11.75
CA LEU A 538 -15.78 -16.18 -10.66
C LEU A 538 -15.69 -17.67 -11.04
N ASP A 539 -15.12 -18.00 -12.19
CA ASP A 539 -15.07 -19.37 -12.71
C ASP A 539 -14.22 -20.29 -11.82
N GLY A 540 -14.70 -21.52 -11.58
CA GLY A 540 -13.97 -22.54 -10.83
C GLY A 540 -13.71 -22.20 -9.36
N ARG A 541 -14.35 -21.15 -8.82
CA ARG A 541 -14.17 -20.70 -7.42
C ARG A 541 -15.16 -21.42 -6.51
N HIS A 542 -14.79 -21.69 -5.26
CA HIS A 542 -15.71 -22.20 -4.24
C HIS A 542 -15.90 -21.17 -3.12
N PRO A 543 -17.12 -20.97 -2.60
CA PRO A 543 -17.32 -20.11 -1.45
C PRO A 543 -16.68 -20.74 -0.20
N SER A 544 -16.15 -19.92 0.70
CA SER A 544 -15.49 -20.39 1.94
C SER A 544 -16.45 -21.03 2.95
N LYS A 545 -17.75 -20.92 2.72
CA LYS A 545 -18.83 -21.52 3.54
C LYS A 545 -19.74 -22.28 2.58
N MET A 546 -20.30 -23.42 3.00
CA MET A 546 -21.24 -24.23 2.20
C MET A 546 -22.61 -23.53 1.93
N SER A 547 -22.67 -22.21 2.07
CA SER A 547 -23.85 -21.37 1.88
C SER A 547 -23.69 -20.50 0.64
N LEU A 548 -24.81 -20.06 0.08
CA LEU A 548 -24.86 -19.05 -0.99
C LEU A 548 -23.96 -17.85 -0.65
N PHE A 549 -23.01 -17.53 -1.52
CA PHE A 549 -22.15 -16.36 -1.38
C PHE A 549 -22.62 -15.26 -2.32
N ALA A 550 -22.89 -14.07 -1.78
CA ALA A 550 -23.29 -12.91 -2.56
C ALA A 550 -22.13 -11.90 -2.63
N LEU A 551 -21.60 -11.66 -3.84
CA LEU A 551 -20.73 -10.53 -4.10
C LEU A 551 -21.59 -9.29 -4.30
N LYS A 552 -21.42 -8.28 -3.45
CA LYS A 552 -21.98 -6.96 -3.66
C LYS A 552 -21.05 -6.15 -4.55
N LEU A 553 -21.57 -5.66 -5.68
CA LEU A 553 -20.84 -4.86 -6.64
C LEU A 553 -21.51 -3.50 -6.78
N ASP A 554 -20.84 -2.43 -6.35
CA ASP A 554 -21.35 -1.07 -6.48
C ASP A 554 -20.42 -0.21 -7.33
N LEU A 555 -20.86 0.11 -8.54
CA LEU A 555 -20.07 0.83 -9.54
C LEU A 555 -20.73 2.16 -9.87
N GLU A 556 -20.02 3.27 -9.73
CA GLU A 556 -20.57 4.60 -9.99
C GLU A 556 -19.59 5.54 -10.68
N ASN A 557 -20.08 6.29 -11.67
CA ASN A 557 -19.32 7.30 -12.42
C ASN A 557 -18.04 6.77 -13.09
N ILE A 558 -18.07 5.51 -13.54
CA ILE A 558 -16.93 4.89 -14.22
C ILE A 558 -16.84 5.38 -15.67
N VAL A 559 -15.64 5.79 -16.08
CA VAL A 559 -15.31 6.15 -17.47
C VAL A 559 -14.23 5.21 -17.97
N GLY A 560 -14.60 4.27 -18.85
CA GLY A 560 -13.73 3.17 -19.26
C GLY A 560 -14.18 2.45 -20.54
N GLU A 561 -13.75 1.19 -20.73
CA GLU A 561 -14.06 0.39 -21.92
C GLU A 561 -15.11 -0.70 -21.64
N THR A 562 -14.91 -1.50 -20.58
CA THR A 562 -15.77 -2.66 -20.27
C THR A 562 -16.08 -2.76 -18.79
N ILE A 563 -17.30 -3.21 -18.46
CA ILE A 563 -17.66 -3.82 -17.17
C ILE A 563 -18.12 -5.25 -17.46
N ALA A 564 -17.42 -6.26 -16.94
CA ALA A 564 -17.79 -7.65 -17.09
C ALA A 564 -17.84 -8.38 -15.75
N THR A 565 -18.74 -9.35 -15.66
CA THR A 565 -18.76 -10.33 -14.58
C THR A 565 -18.92 -11.70 -15.21
N GLN A 566 -18.12 -12.69 -14.85
CA GLN A 566 -18.16 -14.05 -15.40
C GLN A 566 -18.21 -15.04 -14.23
N GLY A 567 -18.92 -16.16 -14.36
CA GLY A 567 -19.00 -17.18 -13.31
C GLY A 567 -19.90 -18.35 -13.70
N ASP A 568 -19.42 -19.57 -13.48
CA ASP A 568 -20.13 -20.82 -13.76
C ASP A 568 -20.75 -21.47 -12.50
N ASN A 569 -20.33 -21.07 -11.30
CA ASN A 569 -20.73 -21.72 -10.05
C ASN A 569 -22.09 -21.25 -9.52
N ALA A 570 -23.03 -22.19 -9.37
CA ALA A 570 -24.38 -21.98 -8.84
C ALA A 570 -24.44 -21.43 -7.40
N ASN A 571 -23.37 -21.60 -6.61
CA ASN A 571 -23.31 -21.12 -5.22
C ASN A 571 -22.89 -19.65 -5.11
N PHE A 572 -22.53 -19.01 -6.23
CA PHE A 572 -22.23 -17.59 -6.30
C PHE A 572 -23.40 -16.81 -6.88
N ARG A 573 -23.66 -15.65 -6.28
CA ARG A 573 -24.59 -14.66 -6.79
C ARG A 573 -23.93 -13.30 -6.80
N VAL A 574 -24.06 -12.58 -7.90
CA VAL A 574 -23.69 -11.16 -7.96
C VAL A 574 -24.93 -10.33 -7.65
N ILE A 575 -24.79 -9.33 -6.78
CA ILE A 575 -25.78 -8.27 -6.58
C ILE A 575 -25.10 -6.98 -6.99
N ALA A 576 -25.38 -6.52 -8.21
CA ALA A 576 -24.72 -5.38 -8.82
C ALA A 576 -25.64 -4.16 -8.93
N SER A 577 -25.13 -3.00 -8.52
CA SER A 577 -25.69 -1.69 -8.85
C SER A 577 -24.65 -0.90 -9.64
N ILE A 578 -25.02 -0.47 -10.85
CA ILE A 578 -24.13 0.19 -11.80
C ILE A 578 -24.79 1.49 -12.21
N ARG A 579 -24.15 2.62 -11.92
CA ARG A 579 -24.74 3.95 -12.05
C ARG A 579 -23.84 4.89 -12.84
N ASN A 580 -24.43 5.61 -13.81
CA ASN A 580 -23.78 6.72 -14.50
C ASN A 580 -22.42 6.39 -15.16
N CYS A 581 -22.21 5.14 -15.56
CA CYS A 581 -21.00 4.71 -16.27
C CYS A 581 -21.06 5.11 -17.76
N ARG A 582 -19.92 5.41 -18.39
CA ARG A 582 -19.82 5.76 -19.81
C ARG A 582 -18.50 5.31 -20.43
N GLY A 583 -18.44 5.25 -21.75
CA GLY A 583 -17.20 4.94 -22.45
C GLY A 583 -16.17 6.07 -22.36
N PHE A 584 -14.92 5.75 -22.67
CA PHE A 584 -13.85 6.72 -22.81
C PHE A 584 -13.94 7.43 -24.17
N GLY A 585 -13.87 8.76 -24.20
CA GLY A 585 -14.27 9.55 -25.37
C GLY A 585 -15.77 9.82 -25.36
N ARG A 586 -16.21 11.04 -25.70
CA ARG A 586 -17.59 11.50 -25.45
C ARG A 586 -18.67 10.77 -26.27
N GLU A 587 -18.30 9.89 -27.19
CA GLU A 587 -19.21 9.26 -28.14
C GLU A 587 -19.39 7.74 -27.94
N ASP A 588 -18.48 7.07 -27.24
CA ASP A 588 -18.50 5.62 -27.09
C ASP A 588 -19.20 5.23 -25.78
N GLY A 589 -20.09 4.24 -25.83
CA GLY A 589 -20.66 3.63 -24.63
C GLY A 589 -19.69 2.63 -24.00
N ILE A 590 -19.88 2.31 -22.71
CA ILE A 590 -19.14 1.23 -22.05
C ILE A 590 -19.74 -0.13 -22.43
N ALA A 591 -18.93 -1.14 -22.72
CA ALA A 591 -19.44 -2.49 -22.97
C ALA A 591 -19.80 -3.16 -21.64
N PHE A 592 -21.02 -3.70 -21.51
CA PHE A 592 -21.49 -4.33 -20.29
C PHE A 592 -21.77 -5.83 -20.48
N LYS A 593 -21.11 -6.68 -19.70
CA LYS A 593 -21.13 -8.15 -19.86
C LYS A 593 -21.49 -8.87 -18.55
N PRO A 594 -22.77 -8.86 -18.11
CA PRO A 594 -23.20 -9.55 -16.90
C PRO A 594 -23.41 -11.04 -17.16
N GLN A 595 -22.34 -11.82 -17.16
CA GLN A 595 -22.34 -13.24 -17.49
C GLN A 595 -22.32 -14.16 -16.26
N ALA A 596 -22.20 -13.63 -15.04
CA ALA A 596 -22.29 -14.41 -13.80
C ALA A 596 -23.74 -14.43 -13.25
N PRO A 597 -24.20 -15.53 -12.61
CA PRO A 597 -25.53 -15.57 -11.99
C PRO A 597 -25.74 -14.43 -11.00
N GLY A 598 -26.89 -13.76 -11.04
CA GLY A 598 -27.06 -12.57 -10.21
C GLY A 598 -28.23 -11.66 -10.54
N GLU A 599 -28.36 -10.62 -9.73
CA GLU A 599 -29.22 -9.45 -9.96
C GLU A 599 -28.34 -8.27 -10.32
N TYR A 600 -28.62 -7.64 -11.46
CA TYR A 600 -27.89 -6.50 -11.99
C TYR A 600 -28.87 -5.36 -12.20
N THR A 601 -28.58 -4.21 -11.59
CA THR A 601 -29.31 -2.96 -11.83
C THR A 601 -28.38 -1.97 -12.48
N LEU A 602 -28.70 -1.55 -13.70
CA LEU A 602 -28.02 -0.49 -14.45
C LEU A 602 -28.91 0.75 -14.43
N THR A 603 -28.37 1.92 -14.07
CA THR A 603 -29.13 3.17 -13.99
C THR A 603 -28.36 4.34 -14.58
N GLY A 604 -28.96 5.02 -15.55
CA GLY A 604 -28.31 6.10 -16.29
C GLY A 604 -27.12 5.62 -17.13
N GLY A 605 -26.22 6.54 -17.46
CA GLY A 605 -24.99 6.24 -18.20
C GLY A 605 -25.18 5.98 -19.70
N CYS A 606 -24.10 5.53 -20.34
CA CYS A 606 -23.97 5.27 -21.77
C CYS A 606 -23.28 3.93 -22.01
N VAL A 607 -23.98 2.96 -22.61
CA VAL A 607 -23.51 1.59 -22.84
C VAL A 607 -23.41 1.31 -24.34
N SER A 608 -22.34 0.66 -24.80
CA SER A 608 -22.15 0.33 -26.21
C SER A 608 -22.73 -1.04 -26.58
N SER A 609 -22.74 -1.96 -25.62
CA SER A 609 -23.33 -3.29 -25.79
C SER A 609 -23.70 -3.90 -24.44
N ILE A 610 -24.71 -4.76 -24.42
CA ILE A 610 -25.09 -5.60 -23.28
C ILE A 610 -24.97 -7.06 -23.71
N ASN A 611 -24.08 -7.82 -23.10
CA ASN A 611 -23.89 -9.24 -23.42
C ASN A 611 -24.03 -10.12 -22.17
N CYS A 612 -25.19 -10.76 -22.02
CA CYS A 612 -25.46 -11.72 -20.96
C CYS A 612 -25.15 -13.17 -21.39
N SER A 613 -24.67 -13.40 -22.61
CA SER A 613 -24.32 -14.72 -23.11
C SER A 613 -22.94 -15.13 -22.61
N ALA A 614 -22.89 -16.13 -21.74
CA ALA A 614 -21.66 -16.74 -21.26
C ALA A 614 -21.26 -17.92 -22.16
N PRO A 615 -19.95 -18.22 -22.32
CA PRO A 615 -19.48 -19.41 -23.04
C PRO A 615 -20.04 -20.73 -22.49
N GLN A 616 -20.32 -20.77 -21.19
CA GLN A 616 -21.05 -21.84 -20.52
C GLN A 616 -22.32 -21.26 -19.89
N PRO A 617 -23.51 -21.85 -20.12
CA PRO A 617 -24.74 -21.32 -19.55
C PRO A 617 -24.66 -21.32 -18.01
N PRO A 618 -24.94 -20.20 -17.34
CA PRO A 618 -24.97 -20.18 -15.89
C PRO A 618 -26.09 -21.10 -15.37
N ILE A 619 -25.77 -21.86 -14.32
CA ILE A 619 -26.71 -22.81 -13.69
C ILE A 619 -27.88 -22.05 -13.02
N ALA A 620 -27.61 -20.84 -12.53
CA ALA A 620 -28.58 -19.93 -11.92
C ALA A 620 -28.83 -18.70 -12.81
N PRO A 621 -30.00 -18.03 -12.72
CA PRO A 621 -30.38 -17.00 -13.67
C PRO A 621 -29.55 -15.71 -13.54
N VAL A 622 -29.38 -15.03 -14.67
CA VAL A 622 -28.92 -13.64 -14.75
C VAL A 622 -30.16 -12.75 -14.90
N LEU A 623 -30.39 -11.87 -13.93
CA LEU A 623 -31.50 -10.92 -13.93
C LEU A 623 -30.94 -9.51 -14.11
N LEU A 624 -31.14 -8.90 -15.28
CA LEU A 624 -30.71 -7.54 -15.58
C LEU A 624 -31.89 -6.59 -15.68
N GLN A 625 -31.85 -5.49 -14.93
CA GLN A 625 -32.75 -4.35 -15.10
C GLN A 625 -31.95 -3.09 -15.44
N ALA A 626 -32.23 -2.47 -16.57
CA ALA A 626 -31.63 -1.20 -16.98
C ALA A 626 -32.69 -0.08 -16.96
N TYR A 627 -32.34 1.06 -16.35
CA TYR A 627 -33.21 2.22 -16.16
C TYR A 627 -32.58 3.50 -16.70
N GLY A 628 -33.24 4.17 -17.65
CA GLY A 628 -32.78 5.49 -18.13
C GLY A 628 -31.39 5.48 -18.79
N THR A 629 -30.89 4.30 -19.20
CA THR A 629 -29.58 4.13 -19.82
C THR A 629 -29.63 4.51 -21.30
N VAL A 630 -28.58 5.17 -21.79
CA VAL A 630 -28.37 5.39 -23.23
C VAL A 630 -27.58 4.20 -23.80
N ILE A 631 -28.11 3.51 -24.80
CA ILE A 631 -27.45 2.42 -25.51
C ILE A 631 -27.01 2.97 -26.87
N VAL A 632 -25.70 3.06 -27.10
CA VAL A 632 -25.10 3.64 -28.30
C VAL A 632 -24.51 2.54 -29.16
N ASP A 633 -24.88 2.50 -30.42
CA ASP A 633 -24.22 1.63 -31.39
C ASP A 633 -22.91 2.29 -31.85
N ALA A 634 -21.79 1.71 -31.42
CA ALA A 634 -20.44 2.22 -31.65
C ALA A 634 -19.69 1.47 -32.76
N ASP A 635 -20.16 0.28 -33.17
CA ASP A 635 -19.50 -0.57 -34.17
C ASP A 635 -20.54 -1.31 -35.04
N ASP A 636 -20.49 -1.09 -36.36
CA ASP A 636 -21.46 -1.55 -37.38
C ASP A 636 -21.62 -3.09 -37.50
N ASP A 637 -20.91 -3.90 -36.70
CA ASP A 637 -20.84 -5.37 -36.80
C ASP A 637 -21.30 -6.16 -35.55
N GLN A 638 -21.65 -5.52 -34.42
CA GLN A 638 -22.02 -6.26 -33.18
C GLN A 638 -23.49 -6.08 -32.77
N ALA A 639 -24.08 -7.12 -32.17
CA ALA A 639 -25.42 -7.03 -31.59
C ALA A 639 -25.40 -6.20 -30.30
N LEU A 640 -26.28 -5.19 -30.22
CA LEU A 640 -26.35 -4.28 -29.07
C LEU A 640 -26.78 -4.95 -27.76
N VAL A 641 -27.64 -5.96 -27.86
CA VAL A 641 -28.12 -6.73 -26.71
C VAL A 641 -28.11 -8.21 -27.07
N ILE A 642 -27.35 -9.00 -26.30
CA ILE A 642 -27.25 -10.44 -26.45
C ILE A 642 -27.74 -11.09 -25.15
N ALA A 643 -28.83 -11.86 -25.24
CA ALA A 643 -29.35 -12.66 -24.14
C ALA A 643 -28.89 -14.11 -24.27
N GLY A 644 -28.26 -14.66 -23.23
CA GLY A 644 -27.94 -16.09 -23.13
C GLY A 644 -29.12 -16.92 -22.65
N HIS A 645 -28.94 -18.24 -22.58
CA HIS A 645 -29.88 -19.11 -21.85
C HIS A 645 -29.91 -18.74 -20.36
N ASN A 646 -31.08 -18.76 -19.72
CA ASN A 646 -31.30 -18.33 -18.32
C ASN A 646 -30.99 -16.84 -18.02
N CYS A 647 -31.16 -15.95 -19.01
CA CYS A 647 -31.03 -14.50 -18.82
C CYS A 647 -32.41 -13.81 -18.97
N ASP A 648 -32.81 -13.01 -17.98
CA ASP A 648 -33.96 -12.07 -18.06
C ASP A 648 -33.41 -10.64 -18.13
N ILE A 649 -33.60 -9.97 -19.28
CA ILE A 649 -33.16 -8.58 -19.49
C ILE A 649 -34.40 -7.69 -19.58
N ARG A 650 -34.47 -6.68 -18.71
CA ARG A 650 -35.53 -5.67 -18.70
C ARG A 650 -34.93 -4.30 -18.96
N LEU A 651 -35.37 -3.65 -20.02
CA LEU A 651 -34.98 -2.28 -20.38
C LEU A 651 -36.17 -1.35 -20.11
N ILE A 652 -35.99 -0.34 -19.25
CA ILE A 652 -37.04 0.55 -18.76
C ILE A 652 -36.57 1.98 -18.95
N ASP A 653 -37.32 2.79 -19.70
CA ASP A 653 -36.96 4.19 -20.01
C ASP A 653 -35.59 4.36 -20.69
N CYS A 654 -35.04 3.31 -21.32
CA CYS A 654 -33.77 3.38 -22.02
C CYS A 654 -33.88 4.14 -23.34
N THR A 655 -32.79 4.81 -23.72
CA THR A 655 -32.66 5.52 -25.01
C THR A 655 -31.67 4.81 -25.92
N PHE A 656 -32.00 4.57 -27.19
CA PHE A 656 -31.05 4.01 -28.16
C PHE A 656 -30.55 5.11 -29.10
N ARG A 657 -29.24 5.15 -29.35
CA ARG A 657 -28.56 6.00 -30.34
C ARG A 657 -27.92 5.08 -31.38
N VAL A 658 -28.48 5.04 -32.58
CA VAL A 658 -28.08 4.09 -33.64
C VAL A 658 -27.69 4.88 -34.91
N PRO A 659 -26.62 4.50 -35.64
CA PRO A 659 -26.38 4.98 -37.00
C PRO A 659 -27.58 4.65 -37.91
N VAL A 660 -27.92 5.58 -38.79
CA VAL A 660 -29.21 5.58 -39.52
C VAL A 660 -29.25 4.56 -40.65
N GLN A 661 -28.09 4.10 -41.14
CA GLN A 661 -28.09 3.62 -42.52
C GLN A 661 -28.71 2.23 -42.72
N ASP A 662 -28.58 1.24 -41.83
CA ASP A 662 -29.11 -0.11 -42.13
C ASP A 662 -29.80 -0.89 -40.97
N ARG A 663 -29.58 -0.52 -39.70
CA ARG A 663 -29.94 -1.41 -38.55
C ARG A 663 -31.24 -1.10 -37.81
N LEU A 664 -31.91 0.00 -38.16
CA LEU A 664 -33.17 0.36 -37.51
C LEU A 664 -34.25 -0.72 -37.70
N ALA A 665 -34.30 -1.32 -38.90
CA ALA A 665 -35.22 -2.41 -39.21
C ALA A 665 -34.93 -3.66 -38.37
N THR A 666 -33.66 -4.05 -38.24
CA THR A 666 -33.23 -5.24 -37.48
C THR A 666 -33.49 -5.08 -36.00
N LEU A 667 -33.17 -3.91 -35.41
CA LEU A 667 -33.45 -3.62 -34.00
C LEU A 667 -34.96 -3.68 -33.70
N LEU A 668 -35.78 -3.07 -34.57
CA LEU A 668 -37.23 -3.09 -34.43
C LEU A 668 -37.82 -4.48 -34.65
N GLY A 669 -37.30 -5.26 -35.61
CA GLY A 669 -37.72 -6.64 -35.86
C GLY A 669 -37.37 -7.61 -34.73
N THR A 670 -36.25 -7.38 -34.03
CA THR A 670 -35.84 -8.19 -32.86
C THR A 670 -36.67 -7.84 -31.61
N LEU A 671 -37.13 -6.59 -31.49
CA LEU A 671 -37.92 -6.11 -30.34
C LEU A 671 -39.45 -6.25 -30.52
N LEU A 672 -39.94 -6.36 -31.76
CA LEU A 672 -41.37 -6.24 -32.08
C LEU A 672 -41.80 -7.33 -33.07
N GLU A 673 -42.49 -8.37 -32.58
CA GLU A 673 -43.02 -9.42 -33.47
C GLU A 673 -44.11 -8.90 -34.44
N ARG A 674 -44.79 -7.78 -34.15
CA ARG A 674 -45.74 -7.05 -35.04
C ARG A 674 -45.96 -5.59 -34.58
N PRO A 675 -45.35 -4.55 -35.19
CA PRO A 675 -45.54 -3.17 -34.76
C PRO A 675 -46.92 -2.60 -35.13
N LYS A 676 -47.52 -1.79 -34.24
CA LYS A 676 -48.65 -0.90 -34.57
C LYS A 676 -48.20 0.56 -34.45
N PHE A 677 -48.54 1.39 -35.43
CA PHE A 677 -48.01 2.77 -35.51
C PHE A 677 -49.05 3.82 -35.11
N PHE A 678 -48.59 4.83 -34.39
CA PHE A 678 -49.36 6.02 -34.03
C PHE A 678 -48.58 7.28 -34.40
N VAL A 679 -49.25 8.18 -35.12
CA VAL A 679 -48.72 9.51 -35.47
C VAL A 679 -49.63 10.54 -34.83
N ASN A 680 -49.09 11.43 -33.98
CA ASN A 680 -49.85 12.46 -33.28
C ASN A 680 -51.16 11.93 -32.63
N ASN A 681 -51.04 10.86 -31.83
CA ASN A 681 -52.16 10.20 -31.13
C ASN A 681 -53.27 9.60 -32.03
N THR A 682 -53.03 9.50 -33.35
CA THR A 682 -53.98 8.89 -34.28
C THR A 682 -53.47 7.51 -34.69
N ARG A 683 -54.27 6.46 -34.42
CA ARG A 683 -53.96 5.08 -34.82
C ARG A 683 -53.91 5.00 -36.35
N LYS A 684 -52.79 4.51 -36.90
CA LYS A 684 -52.68 4.15 -38.32
C LYS A 684 -52.49 2.64 -38.40
N LEU A 685 -53.40 1.96 -39.11
CA LEU A 685 -53.19 0.56 -39.50
C LEU A 685 -52.14 0.56 -40.61
N TRP A 686 -51.04 -0.14 -40.38
CA TRP A 686 -50.11 -0.50 -41.46
C TRP A 686 -50.80 -1.58 -42.30
N PRO A 687 -50.92 -1.44 -43.64
CA PRO A 687 -51.51 -2.49 -44.46
C PRO A 687 -50.48 -3.60 -44.66
N LEU A 688 -50.87 -4.83 -44.30
CA LEU A 688 -50.41 -6.08 -44.94
C LEU A 688 -51.41 -6.46 -46.04
N GLY A 689 -51.80 -5.50 -46.87
CA GLY A 689 -52.74 -5.70 -47.96
C GLY A 689 -52.29 -4.90 -49.15
N GLU A 690 -52.07 -5.60 -50.27
CA GLU A 690 -51.84 -5.02 -51.59
C GLU A 690 -52.88 -3.92 -51.86
N ASP A 691 -52.41 -2.70 -52.08
CA ASP A 691 -53.22 -1.73 -52.82
C ASP A 691 -53.09 -2.05 -54.31
N LEU A 692 -54.18 -1.88 -55.06
CA LEU A 692 -54.45 -2.33 -56.45
C LEU A 692 -53.40 -1.97 -57.53
N HIS A 693 -52.26 -1.37 -57.18
CA HIS A 693 -51.18 -0.97 -58.11
C HIS A 693 -49.74 -1.21 -57.61
N GLY A 694 -49.51 -2.06 -56.60
CA GLY A 694 -48.17 -2.61 -56.33
C GLY A 694 -47.07 -1.59 -55.97
N LYS A 695 -47.34 -0.61 -55.10
CA LYS A 695 -46.32 0.28 -54.52
C LYS A 695 -46.34 0.24 -52.99
N PRO A 696 -45.18 0.30 -52.30
CA PRO A 696 -45.14 0.34 -50.84
C PRO A 696 -45.83 1.60 -50.31
N GLY A 697 -46.62 1.43 -49.26
CA GLY A 697 -47.31 2.53 -48.59
C GLY A 697 -46.34 3.43 -47.84
N ASN A 698 -46.16 4.66 -48.29
CA ASN A 698 -45.38 5.67 -47.58
C ASN A 698 -46.20 6.30 -46.46
N LEU A 699 -45.59 6.52 -45.29
CA LEU A 699 -46.19 7.33 -44.23
C LEU A 699 -45.70 8.78 -44.41
N GLU A 700 -46.59 9.66 -44.84
CA GLU A 700 -46.32 11.10 -44.97
C GLU A 700 -46.88 11.88 -43.77
N LEU A 701 -46.08 12.81 -43.23
CA LEU A 701 -46.54 13.74 -42.21
C LEU A 701 -47.45 14.81 -42.84
N PRO A 702 -48.56 15.21 -42.19
CA PRO A 702 -49.50 16.17 -42.75
C PRO A 702 -48.91 17.58 -42.93
N HIS A 703 -47.82 17.91 -42.22
CA HIS A 703 -47.10 19.18 -42.36
C HIS A 703 -45.58 18.96 -42.29
N PRO A 704 -44.78 19.70 -43.10
CA PRO A 704 -43.33 19.65 -43.04
C PRO A 704 -42.86 20.20 -41.68
N PRO A 705 -42.11 19.42 -40.89
CA PRO A 705 -41.59 19.88 -39.61
C PRO A 705 -40.49 20.93 -39.82
N ARG A 706 -40.36 21.86 -38.87
CA ARG A 706 -39.29 22.88 -38.91
C ARG A 706 -37.94 22.22 -38.67
N GLU A 707 -36.88 22.73 -39.29
CA GLU A 707 -35.52 22.26 -39.06
C GLU A 707 -35.17 22.33 -37.55
N GLY A 708 -34.69 21.21 -36.99
CA GLY A 708 -34.46 21.02 -35.55
C GLY A 708 -35.68 20.55 -34.73
N GLN A 709 -36.87 20.47 -35.32
CA GLN A 709 -38.07 19.98 -34.63
C GLN A 709 -37.99 18.47 -34.38
N LYS A 710 -38.13 18.03 -33.12
CA LYS A 710 -38.22 16.60 -32.78
C LYS A 710 -39.59 16.06 -33.17
N ILE A 711 -39.63 15.06 -34.05
CA ILE A 711 -40.86 14.38 -34.45
C ILE A 711 -41.06 13.20 -33.50
N ARG A 712 -42.22 13.15 -32.84
CA ARG A 712 -42.62 12.05 -31.95
C ARG A 712 -43.41 11.00 -32.73
N LEU A 713 -42.86 9.80 -32.86
CA LEU A 713 -43.58 8.63 -33.38
C LEU A 713 -43.76 7.64 -32.25
N VAL A 714 -44.98 7.19 -31.99
CA VAL A 714 -45.27 6.22 -30.92
C VAL A 714 -45.67 4.90 -31.57
N MET A 715 -44.93 3.83 -31.32
CA MET A 715 -45.24 2.49 -31.80
C MET A 715 -45.77 1.65 -30.64
N GLY A 716 -47.05 1.29 -30.67
CA GLY A 716 -47.67 0.49 -29.62
C GLY A 716 -47.63 -1.00 -29.96
N TYR A 717 -47.35 -1.85 -28.97
CA TYR A 717 -47.51 -3.30 -29.03
C TYR A 717 -48.50 -3.78 -27.97
N THR A 718 -49.22 -4.85 -28.30
CA THR A 718 -50.08 -5.61 -27.38
C THR A 718 -49.77 -7.09 -27.57
N SER A 719 -49.00 -7.71 -26.68
CA SER A 719 -49.11 -9.16 -26.45
C SER A 719 -50.16 -9.39 -25.36
N ASN A 720 -50.55 -10.64 -25.16
CA ASN A 720 -51.69 -11.09 -24.34
C ASN A 720 -51.67 -10.69 -22.83
N SER A 721 -50.91 -9.68 -22.40
CA SER A 721 -51.06 -9.03 -21.08
C SER A 721 -50.29 -7.71 -20.86
N THR A 722 -49.58 -7.12 -21.84
CA THR A 722 -48.82 -5.85 -21.63
C THR A 722 -48.88 -4.92 -22.84
N VAL A 723 -48.93 -3.61 -22.58
CA VAL A 723 -48.89 -2.54 -23.60
C VAL A 723 -47.51 -1.89 -23.58
N THR A 724 -46.79 -1.94 -24.70
CA THR A 724 -45.46 -1.33 -24.82
C THR A 724 -45.50 -0.23 -25.87
N GLU A 725 -44.95 0.95 -25.58
CA GLU A 725 -44.84 2.06 -26.51
C GLU A 725 -43.35 2.36 -26.81
N VAL A 726 -42.96 2.36 -28.08
CA VAL A 726 -41.63 2.82 -28.52
C VAL A 726 -41.77 4.21 -29.10
N GLU A 727 -41.09 5.19 -28.51
CA GLU A 727 -41.08 6.57 -28.97
C GLU A 727 -39.85 6.82 -29.86
N LEU A 728 -40.01 7.13 -31.15
CA LEU A 728 -38.92 7.68 -31.96
C LEU A 728 -38.89 9.20 -31.82
N LEU A 729 -37.70 9.76 -31.66
CA LEU A 729 -37.41 11.18 -31.73
C LEU A 729 -36.46 11.44 -32.90
N VAL A 730 -37.02 11.82 -34.04
CA VAL A 730 -36.23 12.13 -35.25
C VAL A 730 -36.03 13.64 -35.33
N PRO A 731 -34.78 14.15 -35.42
CA PRO A 731 -34.55 15.57 -35.72
C PRO A 731 -35.00 15.85 -37.15
N ALA A 732 -35.98 16.75 -37.32
CA ALA A 732 -36.38 17.22 -38.62
C ALA A 732 -35.25 18.04 -39.26
N VAL A 733 -34.82 17.66 -40.44
CA VAL A 733 -33.97 18.49 -41.31
C VAL A 733 -34.93 19.14 -42.31
N GLY A 734 -35.06 20.46 -42.32
CA GLY A 734 -36.18 21.16 -42.98
C GLY A 734 -36.52 20.61 -44.38
N GLY A 735 -37.80 20.29 -44.64
CA GLY A 735 -38.24 19.67 -45.89
C GLY A 735 -39.37 18.65 -45.72
N ARG A 736 -39.66 17.85 -46.76
CA ARG A 736 -40.63 16.73 -46.69
C ARG A 736 -39.93 15.47 -46.17
N THR A 737 -40.37 14.97 -45.01
CA THR A 737 -39.94 13.70 -44.42
C THR A 737 -40.90 12.59 -44.87
N VAL A 738 -40.38 11.55 -45.52
CA VAL A 738 -41.15 10.36 -45.96
C VAL A 738 -40.56 9.12 -45.30
N PHE A 739 -41.39 8.33 -44.62
CA PHE A 739 -41.00 7.01 -44.13
C PHE A 739 -41.42 5.97 -45.18
N ALA A 740 -40.45 5.28 -45.77
CA ALA A 740 -40.69 4.26 -46.79
C ALA A 740 -40.35 2.86 -46.24
N GLY A 741 -41.21 1.87 -46.51
CA GLY A 741 -40.87 0.46 -46.33
C GLY A 741 -40.29 -0.10 -47.64
N PHE A 742 -39.16 -0.81 -47.56
CA PHE A 742 -38.59 -1.51 -48.71
C PHE A 742 -39.21 -2.92 -48.85
N HIS A 743 -39.22 -3.43 -50.09
CA HIS A 743 -39.81 -4.72 -50.47
C HIS A 743 -38.75 -5.84 -50.34
N GLU A 744 -39.19 -7.08 -50.10
CA GLU A 744 -38.36 -8.25 -49.72
C GLU A 744 -37.19 -8.62 -50.66
N ASP A 745 -37.08 -8.04 -51.86
CA ASP A 745 -36.09 -8.44 -52.87
C ASP A 745 -34.94 -7.43 -53.09
N ASP A 746 -35.00 -6.21 -52.52
CA ASP A 746 -33.94 -5.21 -52.58
C ASP A 746 -33.60 -4.73 -51.16
N GLU A 747 -32.56 -5.32 -50.56
CA GLU A 747 -31.93 -5.02 -49.25
C GLU A 747 -32.87 -4.77 -48.03
N GLN A 748 -32.67 -5.56 -46.97
CA GLN A 748 -33.40 -5.41 -45.71
C GLN A 748 -33.09 -4.06 -45.04
N GLY A 749 -34.00 -3.10 -45.13
CA GLY A 749 -33.84 -1.80 -44.46
C GLY A 749 -35.15 -1.03 -44.28
N LEU A 750 -35.20 -0.21 -43.24
CA LEU A 750 -36.26 0.77 -42.98
C LEU A 750 -35.57 2.12 -43.06
N GLY A 751 -35.62 2.76 -44.23
CA GLY A 751 -34.91 4.01 -44.50
C GLY A 751 -35.78 5.23 -44.21
N ILE A 752 -35.21 6.24 -43.55
CA ILE A 752 -35.82 7.57 -43.46
C ILE A 752 -35.33 8.38 -44.67
N LEU A 753 -36.20 8.62 -45.64
CA LEU A 753 -35.88 9.37 -46.86
C LEU A 753 -36.30 10.83 -46.69
N HIS A 754 -35.33 11.76 -46.77
CA HIS A 754 -35.61 13.18 -46.89
C HIS A 754 -35.55 13.61 -48.37
N ARG A 755 -36.63 14.20 -48.87
CA ARG A 755 -36.71 14.69 -50.25
C ARG A 755 -36.66 16.21 -50.26
N ILE A 756 -35.58 16.78 -50.77
CA ILE A 756 -35.39 18.23 -50.94
C ILE A 756 -35.23 18.51 -52.44
N GLY A 757 -36.34 18.59 -53.18
CA GLY A 757 -36.30 18.68 -54.65
C GLY A 757 -35.99 17.34 -55.35
N GLU A 758 -35.29 17.36 -56.48
CA GLU A 758 -34.94 16.16 -57.29
C GLU A 758 -33.81 15.29 -56.68
N THR A 759 -33.26 15.68 -55.53
CA THR A 759 -32.18 14.94 -54.86
C THR A 759 -32.71 14.20 -53.62
N THR A 760 -32.40 12.90 -53.55
CA THR A 760 -32.61 12.06 -52.37
C THR A 760 -31.45 12.27 -51.40
N LEU A 761 -31.72 12.76 -50.19
CA LEU A 761 -30.71 12.90 -49.15
C LEU A 761 -30.95 11.80 -48.10
N ALA A 762 -30.03 10.83 -48.05
CA ALA A 762 -29.96 9.91 -46.92
C ALA A 762 -29.59 10.72 -45.68
N LEU A 763 -30.39 10.60 -44.61
CA LEU A 763 -30.02 11.17 -43.32
C LEU A 763 -28.78 10.43 -42.80
N SER A 764 -27.63 11.09 -42.77
CA SER A 764 -26.47 10.66 -41.99
C SER A 764 -26.42 11.46 -40.70
N GLY A 765 -26.96 10.90 -39.61
CA GLY A 765 -26.89 11.53 -38.29
C GLY A 765 -27.67 10.74 -37.23
N PRO A 766 -27.19 10.63 -36.00
CA PRO A 766 -27.74 9.70 -34.99
C PRO A 766 -29.25 9.89 -34.76
N VAL A 767 -30.01 8.79 -34.83
CA VAL A 767 -31.45 8.77 -34.50
C VAL A 767 -31.63 8.27 -33.06
N TRP A 768 -32.56 8.91 -32.34
CA TRP A 768 -32.84 8.63 -30.93
C TRP A 768 -34.18 7.92 -30.76
N PHE A 769 -34.21 6.86 -29.96
CA PHE A 769 -35.42 6.10 -29.63
C PHE A 769 -35.54 6.00 -28.12
N ARG A 770 -36.73 6.17 -27.55
CA ARG A 770 -37.01 5.92 -26.14
C ARG A 770 -37.98 4.75 -26.00
N TYR A 771 -37.59 3.72 -25.25
CA TYR A 771 -38.47 2.59 -24.93
C TYR A 771 -39.30 2.91 -23.68
N MET A 772 -40.62 2.95 -23.81
CA MET A 772 -41.54 3.20 -22.69
C MET A 772 -42.40 1.96 -22.45
N ARG A 773 -42.29 1.38 -21.25
CA ARG A 773 -43.23 0.35 -20.79
C ARG A 773 -44.38 1.03 -20.04
N LEU A 774 -45.61 0.87 -20.50
CA LEU A 774 -46.82 1.30 -19.79
C LEU A 774 -47.50 0.07 -19.18
N GLY A 775 -47.07 -0.32 -17.96
CA GLY A 775 -47.63 -1.43 -17.18
C GLY A 775 -47.13 -2.81 -17.59
#